data_AF-A0A497EMV9-F1
#
_entry.id   AF-A0A497EMV9-F1
#
_cell.length_a   1.000
_cell.length_b   1.000
_cell.length_c   1.000
_cell.angle_alpha   90.00
_cell.angle_beta   90.00
_cell.angle_gamma   90.00
#
_symmetry.space_group_name_H-M   'P 1'
#
loop_
_entity.id
_entity.type
_entity.pdbx_description
1 polymer ?
#
loop_
_entity_poly.entity_id
_entity_poly.type
_entity_poly.pdbx_seq_one_letter_code
_entity_poly.pdbx_strand_id
1 'polypeptide(L)'
;IKEADPEAKVVIAAPSIINPWAPPDTLEFWEEVMEHGAGSYFDVGNVHFITGTESEYSEDTDFDVSYYKELLSSYGVEEKPLIITELQLGATESGEEKQARVLVKGCVRAFAEGVDFIMYVEIKALEPSIKLPEELIRSFLIDLSGRKRPIFYAFKTMSALIGDFQSVVKLSEGCYKFKVYDVDVYVLWSPGVLPSNVTGTVTVVDMYGNVSVVDASQVQVSNDPIYVISYAAEKVKEATQISCNAQPTQIAAGEQVNITGSLMPAVENLTVTLSMTSPENQTITVNVTTDEQGAFCYAITLNTSGIWNITAYFLGNEQYQESSFSLELEVQPAKVEETVVEVAVKVEKADINNDSLVDLSDLQVLKSVYGLAQHHASFKPEADLNDDGSIDILDLAILAYFYGEEVSTSENVSEKPSFKWTSNIQPGSGLGVLPYGVSEETDGPWKHRILMAYSQDGLTWSKNYTILADQASVPDVIIDSDGYIRVYYVDYYNGGISVAISEDGVSWVYLKVKGLDPCWVDPDVVILPDGRYRLYASYMPLIGPQDKIVSAISGDGVHFEVEEGVRYMDPTGTITDPDVIWAGDKWIMFISKGEKLVMLTSEDGLNFSKVKELDFEGAVSCTIPFDDGYRIYFHHKEPDGPIRIYTSFTQDFENWTTPTVVLKEGSEGSLDQDGVADPAVVKLPEGGYLMFYKTWIIQSIAEATEAATKISETESISSCRVIDKPDTYTLSNDISCSETCITISADNVTIDGQNFSIEGNKEGYGIYAEHVENLTIKNLKISECRFGIYLENVKNVVIENVIAEDNSEDGISVNFFFNVTVRNCTLSKNGGTGFS
;
A
#
# COMPACT_ATOMS: atom_id res chain seq x y z
N ILE A 1 -39.98 14.32 -19.20
CA ILE A 1 -38.88 13.33 -19.15
C ILE A 1 -38.00 13.47 -20.38
N LYS A 2 -38.46 13.05 -21.57
CA LYS A 2 -37.67 13.12 -22.83
C LYS A 2 -37.15 14.50 -23.22
N GLU A 3 -37.82 15.58 -22.82
CA GLU A 3 -37.32 16.95 -23.04
C GLU A 3 -36.10 17.27 -22.15
N ALA A 4 -36.05 16.74 -20.92
CA ALA A 4 -34.95 16.93 -20.00
C ALA A 4 -33.78 15.99 -20.29
N ASP A 5 -34.08 14.77 -20.75
CA ASP A 5 -33.11 13.77 -21.15
C ASP A 5 -33.67 12.95 -22.33
N PRO A 6 -33.22 13.21 -23.57
CA PRO A 6 -33.66 12.48 -24.75
C PRO A 6 -33.37 10.97 -24.72
N GLU A 7 -32.32 10.55 -23.99
CA GLU A 7 -31.88 9.15 -23.92
C GLU A 7 -32.61 8.36 -22.82
N ALA A 8 -33.22 9.03 -21.84
CA ALA A 8 -33.94 8.40 -20.74
C ALA A 8 -35.02 7.42 -21.23
N LYS A 9 -35.06 6.21 -20.66
CA LYS A 9 -36.14 5.23 -20.90
C LYS A 9 -37.32 5.50 -19.98
N VAL A 10 -38.50 5.75 -20.56
CA VAL A 10 -39.75 5.96 -19.83
C VAL A 10 -40.39 4.61 -19.57
N VAL A 11 -40.46 4.22 -18.30
CA VAL A 11 -41.14 3.01 -17.84
C VAL A 11 -42.61 3.34 -17.56
N ILE A 12 -43.55 2.59 -18.12
CA ILE A 12 -44.97 2.75 -17.78
C ILE A 12 -45.25 2.23 -16.37
N ALA A 13 -46.28 2.75 -15.70
CA ALA A 13 -46.76 2.16 -14.47
C ALA A 13 -47.11 0.68 -14.67
N ALA A 14 -47.10 -0.11 -13.59
CA ALA A 14 -47.35 -1.53 -13.67
C ALA A 14 -48.79 -1.90 -13.26
N PRO A 15 -49.43 -2.82 -13.97
CA PRO A 15 -50.52 -3.62 -13.42
C PRO A 15 -50.00 -4.51 -12.29
N SER A 16 -50.74 -4.58 -11.18
CA SER A 16 -50.49 -5.54 -10.11
C SER A 16 -51.02 -6.95 -10.40
N ILE A 17 -52.03 -7.07 -11.27
CA ILE A 17 -52.60 -8.35 -11.74
C ILE A 17 -53.11 -8.17 -13.17
N ILE A 18 -52.53 -8.87 -14.15
CA ILE A 18 -53.09 -9.06 -15.49
C ILE A 18 -53.13 -10.55 -15.79
N ASN A 19 -54.25 -11.17 -15.41
CA ASN A 19 -54.57 -12.56 -15.68
C ASN A 19 -56.11 -12.71 -15.71
N PRO A 20 -56.67 -13.88 -16.12
CA PRO A 20 -58.12 -14.08 -16.23
C PRO A 20 -58.90 -13.97 -14.91
N TRP A 21 -58.20 -13.91 -13.78
CA TRP A 21 -58.79 -13.78 -12.45
C TRP A 21 -58.65 -12.37 -11.88
N ALA A 22 -58.05 -11.43 -12.64
CA ALA A 22 -58.00 -10.03 -12.28
C ALA A 22 -59.42 -9.44 -12.17
N PRO A 23 -59.63 -8.45 -11.30
CA PRO A 23 -60.86 -7.66 -11.31
C PRO A 23 -61.12 -7.11 -12.72
N PRO A 24 -62.35 -7.20 -13.26
CA PRO A 24 -62.67 -6.72 -14.61
C PRO A 24 -62.19 -5.29 -14.88
N ASP A 25 -62.36 -4.42 -13.89
CA ASP A 25 -61.98 -3.01 -13.94
C ASP A 25 -60.46 -2.78 -14.15
N THR A 26 -59.61 -3.73 -13.73
CA THR A 26 -58.15 -3.62 -13.89
C THR A 26 -57.75 -3.81 -15.35
N LEU A 27 -58.32 -4.81 -16.03
CA LEU A 27 -58.04 -5.06 -17.43
C LEU A 27 -58.64 -3.96 -18.31
N GLU A 28 -59.86 -3.53 -18.00
CA GLU A 28 -60.55 -2.43 -18.69
C GLU A 28 -59.75 -1.13 -18.64
N PHE A 29 -59.15 -0.80 -17.50
CA PHE A 29 -58.27 0.38 -17.37
C PHE A 29 -57.07 0.33 -18.32
N TRP A 30 -56.36 -0.81 -18.39
CA TRP A 30 -55.17 -0.93 -19.24
C TRP A 30 -55.53 -1.00 -20.72
N GLU A 31 -56.66 -1.61 -21.07
CA GLU A 31 -57.22 -1.57 -22.43
C GLU A 31 -57.55 -0.13 -22.84
N GLU A 32 -58.30 0.62 -22.02
CA GLU A 32 -58.66 2.03 -22.27
C GLU A 32 -57.41 2.92 -22.43
N VAL A 33 -56.41 2.76 -21.56
CA VAL A 33 -55.15 3.51 -21.63
C VAL A 33 -54.43 3.24 -22.96
N MET A 34 -54.37 1.98 -23.40
CA MET A 34 -53.72 1.61 -24.66
C MET A 34 -54.53 2.06 -25.89
N GLU A 35 -55.86 1.96 -25.88
CA GLU A 35 -56.76 2.49 -26.92
C GLU A 35 -56.55 3.99 -27.15
N HIS A 36 -56.28 4.74 -26.09
CA HIS A 36 -55.99 6.17 -26.14
C HIS A 36 -54.55 6.52 -26.57
N GLY A 37 -53.76 5.53 -27.01
CA GLY A 37 -52.46 5.75 -27.63
C GLY A 37 -51.28 5.81 -26.65
N ALA A 38 -51.43 5.30 -25.43
CA ALA A 38 -50.34 5.22 -24.45
C ALA A 38 -49.10 4.51 -25.01
N GLY A 39 -49.28 3.62 -25.99
CA GLY A 39 -48.21 2.98 -26.74
C GLY A 39 -47.16 3.93 -27.34
N SER A 40 -47.42 5.22 -27.51
CA SER A 40 -46.41 6.19 -27.99
C SER A 40 -45.65 6.92 -26.87
N TYR A 41 -46.00 6.70 -25.60
CA TYR A 41 -45.57 7.52 -24.47
C TYR A 41 -44.64 6.81 -23.46
N PHE A 42 -44.35 5.53 -23.67
CA PHE A 42 -43.39 4.78 -22.85
C PHE A 42 -42.40 4.03 -23.75
N ASP A 43 -41.21 3.76 -23.23
CA ASP A 43 -40.18 2.95 -23.90
C ASP A 43 -40.18 1.50 -23.40
N VAL A 44 -40.58 1.27 -22.14
CA VAL A 44 -40.48 -0.03 -21.45
C VAL A 44 -41.81 -0.37 -20.76
N GLY A 45 -42.35 -1.57 -21.04
CA GLY A 45 -43.51 -2.14 -20.38
C GLY A 45 -43.16 -2.64 -18.97
N ASN A 46 -44.13 -2.68 -18.07
CA ASN A 46 -43.88 -3.03 -16.67
C ASN A 46 -45.04 -3.82 -16.06
N VAL A 47 -44.76 -4.76 -15.17
CA VAL A 47 -45.74 -5.52 -14.38
C VAL A 47 -45.25 -5.76 -12.95
N HIS A 48 -46.16 -5.89 -12.00
CA HIS A 48 -45.83 -6.24 -10.62
C HIS A 48 -46.37 -7.63 -10.26
N PHE A 49 -45.63 -8.36 -9.43
CA PHE A 49 -46.07 -9.61 -8.83
C PHE A 49 -45.94 -9.48 -7.32
N ILE A 50 -47.06 -9.18 -6.65
CA ILE A 50 -47.10 -8.90 -5.23
C ILE A 50 -48.07 -9.87 -4.56
N THR A 51 -47.56 -10.66 -3.63
CA THR A 51 -48.34 -11.62 -2.85
C THR A 51 -48.01 -11.53 -1.37
N GLY A 52 -49.00 -11.81 -0.52
CA GLY A 52 -48.86 -11.74 0.95
C GLY A 52 -48.61 -13.10 1.62
N THR A 53 -49.01 -14.20 0.99
CA THR A 53 -48.86 -15.57 1.52
C THR A 53 -48.68 -16.61 0.43
N GLU A 54 -48.19 -17.79 0.83
CA GLU A 54 -48.01 -18.94 -0.05
C GLU A 54 -49.30 -19.51 -0.65
N SER A 55 -50.47 -19.02 -0.23
CA SER A 55 -51.76 -19.39 -0.79
C SER A 55 -52.12 -18.63 -2.07
N GLU A 56 -51.47 -17.49 -2.31
CA GLU A 56 -51.77 -16.55 -3.40
C GLU A 56 -50.98 -16.85 -4.68
N TYR A 57 -49.95 -17.70 -4.61
CA TYR A 57 -49.10 -18.06 -5.75
C TYR A 57 -48.99 -19.57 -5.99
N SER A 58 -48.62 -19.91 -7.23
CA SER A 58 -48.51 -21.27 -7.74
C SER A 58 -47.09 -21.56 -8.20
N GLU A 59 -46.56 -22.75 -7.86
CA GLU A 59 -45.24 -23.17 -8.36
C GLU A 59 -45.21 -23.33 -9.89
N ASP A 60 -46.36 -23.64 -10.49
CA ASP A 60 -46.46 -24.06 -11.88
C ASP A 60 -46.79 -22.93 -12.84
N THR A 61 -47.50 -21.89 -12.37
CA THR A 61 -48.17 -20.90 -13.24
C THR A 61 -47.87 -19.45 -12.90
N ASP A 62 -47.12 -19.17 -11.82
CA ASP A 62 -46.86 -17.80 -11.43
C ASP A 62 -45.69 -17.16 -12.19
N PHE A 63 -45.73 -15.82 -12.24
CA PHE A 63 -44.94 -14.90 -13.10
C PHE A 63 -45.19 -15.08 -14.59
N ASP A 64 -46.42 -15.47 -14.93
CA ASP A 64 -46.89 -15.51 -16.31
C ASP A 64 -47.15 -14.08 -16.82
N VAL A 65 -46.35 -13.65 -17.79
CA VAL A 65 -46.47 -12.35 -18.45
C VAL A 65 -47.18 -12.41 -19.79
N SER A 66 -47.64 -13.60 -20.21
CA SER A 66 -48.24 -13.82 -21.55
C SER A 66 -49.45 -12.91 -21.78
N TYR A 67 -50.34 -12.77 -20.80
CA TYR A 67 -51.52 -11.91 -20.91
C TYR A 67 -51.17 -10.43 -21.12
N TYR A 68 -50.13 -9.93 -20.45
CA TYR A 68 -49.69 -8.55 -20.66
C TYR A 68 -49.03 -8.37 -22.02
N LYS A 69 -48.26 -9.37 -22.49
CA LYS A 69 -47.70 -9.37 -23.85
C LYS A 69 -48.81 -9.41 -24.93
N GLU A 70 -49.86 -10.20 -24.71
CA GLU A 70 -51.04 -10.24 -25.60
C GLU A 70 -51.73 -8.87 -25.65
N LEU A 71 -51.89 -8.21 -24.49
CA LEU A 71 -52.41 -6.85 -24.43
C LEU A 71 -51.54 -5.89 -25.25
N LEU A 72 -50.22 -5.87 -25.03
CA LEU A 72 -49.29 -5.01 -25.78
C LEU A 72 -49.34 -5.29 -27.29
N SER A 73 -49.41 -6.56 -27.68
CA SER A 73 -49.51 -6.96 -29.09
C SER A 73 -50.83 -6.53 -29.74
N SER A 74 -51.94 -6.56 -29.01
CA SER A 74 -53.25 -6.11 -29.53
C SER A 74 -53.27 -4.63 -29.94
N TYR A 75 -52.32 -3.83 -29.43
CA TYR A 75 -52.16 -2.40 -29.72
C TYR A 75 -50.88 -2.07 -30.51
N GLY A 76 -50.16 -3.06 -31.05
CA GLY A 76 -49.00 -2.83 -31.91
C GLY A 76 -47.75 -2.32 -31.19
N VAL A 77 -47.59 -2.67 -29.90
CA VAL A 77 -46.43 -2.29 -29.07
C VAL A 77 -45.68 -3.50 -28.49
N GLU A 78 -45.80 -4.65 -29.13
CA GLU A 78 -45.18 -5.93 -28.76
C GLU A 78 -43.64 -5.92 -28.74
N GLU A 79 -43.00 -5.03 -29.50
CA GLU A 79 -41.53 -4.95 -29.62
C GLU A 79 -40.86 -4.27 -28.41
N LYS A 80 -41.65 -3.76 -27.46
CA LYS A 80 -41.11 -3.04 -26.31
C LYS A 80 -40.57 -3.99 -25.24
N PRO A 81 -39.39 -3.69 -24.67
CA PRO A 81 -38.86 -4.37 -23.48
C PRO A 81 -39.88 -4.47 -22.35
N LEU A 82 -39.86 -5.57 -21.60
CA LEU A 82 -40.75 -5.82 -20.47
C LEU A 82 -39.93 -6.03 -19.19
N ILE A 83 -40.28 -5.32 -18.12
CA ILE A 83 -39.62 -5.47 -16.82
C ILE A 83 -40.63 -5.76 -15.70
N ILE A 84 -40.12 -6.25 -14.57
CA ILE A 84 -40.86 -6.45 -13.33
C ILE A 84 -40.22 -5.57 -12.26
N THR A 85 -40.80 -4.40 -11.96
CA THR A 85 -40.21 -3.49 -10.96
C THR A 85 -40.55 -3.84 -9.51
N GLU A 86 -41.55 -4.69 -9.27
CA GLU A 86 -41.89 -5.17 -7.94
C GLU A 86 -42.24 -6.65 -7.96
N LEU A 87 -41.30 -7.48 -7.48
CA LEU A 87 -41.53 -8.87 -7.13
C LEU A 87 -41.52 -9.04 -5.61
N GLN A 88 -42.66 -9.38 -5.04
CA GLN A 88 -42.86 -9.61 -3.62
C GLN A 88 -43.57 -10.94 -3.39
N LEU A 89 -42.90 -11.86 -2.70
CA LEU A 89 -43.47 -13.16 -2.35
C LEU A 89 -43.58 -13.29 -0.85
N GLY A 90 -44.76 -13.13 -0.27
CA GLY A 90 -44.96 -13.34 1.16
C GLY A 90 -45.13 -14.82 1.51
N ALA A 91 -44.52 -15.31 2.60
CA ALA A 91 -44.75 -16.66 3.10
C ALA A 91 -44.81 -16.74 4.62
N THR A 92 -45.64 -17.65 5.14
CA THR A 92 -45.56 -18.12 6.53
C THR A 92 -44.31 -18.99 6.74
N GLU A 93 -43.96 -19.31 8.00
CA GLU A 93 -42.83 -20.21 8.30
C GLU A 93 -42.95 -21.58 7.60
N SER A 94 -44.16 -22.12 7.49
CA SER A 94 -44.41 -23.39 6.76
C SER A 94 -44.33 -23.26 5.24
N GLY A 95 -44.42 -22.03 4.72
CA GLY A 95 -44.45 -21.73 3.29
C GLY A 95 -43.08 -21.36 2.68
N GLU A 96 -42.03 -21.20 3.49
CA GLU A 96 -40.72 -20.66 3.05
C GLU A 96 -40.06 -21.50 1.92
N GLU A 97 -40.20 -22.83 1.96
CA GLU A 97 -39.67 -23.72 0.92
C GLU A 97 -40.43 -23.56 -0.42
N LYS A 98 -41.75 -23.40 -0.37
CA LYS A 98 -42.58 -23.13 -1.55
C LYS A 98 -42.25 -21.76 -2.13
N GLN A 99 -42.06 -20.77 -1.27
CA GLN A 99 -41.65 -19.40 -1.62
C GLN A 99 -40.32 -19.41 -2.41
N ALA A 100 -39.31 -20.14 -1.91
CA ALA A 100 -38.00 -20.27 -2.56
C ALA A 100 -38.10 -20.94 -3.95
N ARG A 101 -38.86 -22.03 -4.08
CA ARG A 101 -39.10 -22.68 -5.37
C ARG A 101 -39.80 -21.77 -6.37
N VAL A 102 -40.85 -21.08 -5.95
CA VAL A 102 -41.66 -20.20 -6.82
C VAL A 102 -40.83 -19.05 -7.34
N LEU A 103 -39.98 -18.45 -6.49
CA LEU A 103 -39.05 -17.41 -6.91
C LEU A 103 -38.22 -17.88 -8.12
N VAL A 104 -37.53 -19.02 -7.99
CA VAL A 104 -36.64 -19.52 -9.06
C VAL A 104 -37.43 -19.92 -10.30
N LYS A 105 -38.45 -20.77 -10.15
CA LYS A 105 -39.24 -21.28 -11.28
C LYS A 105 -39.91 -20.16 -12.05
N GLY A 106 -40.51 -19.21 -11.33
CA GLY A 106 -41.20 -18.09 -11.94
C GLY A 106 -40.26 -17.14 -12.65
N CYS A 107 -39.13 -16.75 -12.03
CA CYS A 107 -38.19 -15.82 -12.68
C CYS A 107 -37.62 -16.44 -13.96
N VAL A 108 -37.27 -17.73 -13.92
CA VAL A 108 -36.80 -18.46 -15.10
C VAL A 108 -37.86 -18.48 -16.22
N ARG A 109 -39.14 -18.67 -15.89
CA ARG A 109 -40.24 -18.58 -16.86
C ARG A 109 -40.37 -17.16 -17.43
N ALA A 110 -40.37 -16.14 -16.57
CA ALA A 110 -40.48 -14.74 -16.97
C ALA A 110 -39.35 -14.34 -17.93
N PHE A 111 -38.10 -14.68 -17.61
CA PHE A 111 -36.96 -14.45 -18.49
C PHE A 111 -37.12 -15.19 -19.83
N ALA A 112 -37.56 -16.46 -19.80
CA ALA A 112 -37.80 -17.23 -21.03
C ALA A 112 -38.93 -16.64 -21.91
N GLU A 113 -39.85 -15.88 -21.31
CA GLU A 113 -40.89 -15.13 -22.00
C GLU A 113 -40.43 -13.72 -22.44
N GLY A 114 -39.16 -13.36 -22.24
CA GLY A 114 -38.58 -12.09 -22.70
C GLY A 114 -38.75 -10.92 -21.73
N VAL A 115 -38.91 -11.20 -20.44
CA VAL A 115 -38.69 -10.16 -19.40
C VAL A 115 -37.20 -9.86 -19.33
N ASP A 116 -36.82 -8.58 -19.37
CA ASP A 116 -35.42 -8.15 -19.39
C ASP A 116 -34.84 -7.94 -17.99
N PHE A 117 -35.70 -7.61 -17.02
CA PHE A 117 -35.26 -7.22 -15.67
C PHE A 117 -36.32 -7.49 -14.61
N ILE A 118 -35.90 -7.96 -13.43
CA ILE A 118 -36.77 -8.26 -12.29
C ILE A 118 -36.18 -7.67 -11.02
N MET A 119 -36.96 -6.87 -10.30
CA MET A 119 -36.60 -6.27 -9.01
C MET A 119 -37.35 -6.96 -7.88
N TYR A 120 -36.62 -7.58 -6.95
CA TYR A 120 -37.23 -8.11 -5.73
C TYR A 120 -37.38 -7.02 -4.68
N VAL A 121 -38.57 -6.91 -4.10
CA VAL A 121 -38.91 -5.86 -3.13
C VAL A 121 -38.35 -6.23 -1.75
N GLU A 122 -37.49 -5.35 -1.23
CA GLU A 122 -36.99 -5.32 0.14
C GLU A 122 -36.20 -6.56 0.62
N ILE A 123 -34.88 -6.41 0.73
CA ILE A 123 -33.98 -7.48 1.18
C ILE A 123 -34.09 -7.71 2.70
N LYS A 124 -34.25 -6.63 3.49
CA LYS A 124 -34.38 -6.62 4.96
C LYS A 124 -34.99 -5.30 5.43
N ALA A 125 -35.58 -5.27 6.63
CA ALA A 125 -36.03 -4.01 7.24
C ALA A 125 -34.86 -3.06 7.55
N LEU A 126 -34.99 -1.78 7.21
CA LEU A 126 -33.99 -0.75 7.45
C LEU A 126 -34.14 -0.03 8.80
N GLU A 127 -35.35 0.00 9.39
CA GLU A 127 -35.62 0.66 10.68
C GLU A 127 -36.55 -0.16 11.59
N PRO A 128 -36.14 -0.50 12.84
CA PRO A 128 -36.99 -1.19 13.82
C PRO A 128 -38.21 -0.37 14.30
N SER A 129 -38.19 0.95 14.10
CA SER A 129 -39.21 1.91 14.55
C SER A 129 -40.45 1.99 13.67
N ILE A 130 -40.39 1.46 12.44
CA ILE A 130 -41.49 1.55 11.47
C ILE A 130 -42.39 0.32 11.62
N LYS A 131 -43.69 0.53 11.87
CA LYS A 131 -44.69 -0.54 11.77
C LYS A 131 -44.91 -0.88 10.30
N LEU A 132 -44.29 -1.96 9.84
CA LEU A 132 -44.47 -2.46 8.48
C LEU A 132 -45.68 -3.39 8.38
N PRO A 133 -46.39 -3.42 7.23
CA PRO A 133 -47.45 -4.39 6.98
C PRO A 133 -46.95 -5.83 7.10
N GLU A 134 -47.77 -6.73 7.65
CA GLU A 134 -47.38 -8.12 7.89
C GLU A 134 -47.05 -8.88 6.59
N GLU A 135 -47.75 -8.57 5.51
CA GLU A 135 -47.53 -9.14 4.17
C GLU A 135 -46.13 -8.80 3.62
N LEU A 136 -45.65 -7.58 3.86
CA LEU A 136 -44.30 -7.14 3.47
C LEU A 136 -43.23 -7.78 4.36
N ILE A 137 -43.48 -7.91 5.67
CA ILE A 137 -42.55 -8.60 6.58
C ILE A 137 -42.35 -10.05 6.14
N ARG A 138 -43.42 -10.70 5.68
CA ARG A 138 -43.40 -12.08 5.19
C ARG A 138 -42.66 -12.25 3.87
N SER A 139 -42.29 -11.18 3.16
CA SER A 139 -41.56 -11.27 1.89
C SER A 139 -40.06 -11.02 1.99
N PHE A 140 -39.56 -10.56 3.14
CA PHE A 140 -38.13 -10.29 3.29
C PHE A 140 -37.27 -11.53 3.08
N LEU A 141 -36.12 -11.34 2.45
CA LEU A 141 -35.10 -12.37 2.33
C LEU A 141 -34.43 -12.63 3.70
N ILE A 142 -34.23 -11.57 4.49
CA ILE A 142 -33.71 -11.60 5.85
C ILE A 142 -34.80 -11.10 6.80
N ASP A 143 -35.24 -11.95 7.72
CA ASP A 143 -36.30 -11.57 8.66
C ASP A 143 -35.83 -10.55 9.72
N LEU A 144 -36.76 -10.05 10.53
CA LEU A 144 -36.51 -9.03 11.55
C LEU A 144 -35.51 -9.48 12.64
N SER A 145 -35.26 -10.77 12.79
CA SER A 145 -34.24 -11.30 13.71
C SER A 145 -32.84 -11.36 13.09
N GLY A 146 -32.72 -11.05 11.79
CA GLY A 146 -31.50 -11.22 11.02
C GLY A 146 -31.34 -12.63 10.42
N ARG A 147 -32.34 -13.52 10.55
CA ARG A 147 -32.28 -14.87 9.99
C ARG A 147 -32.51 -14.80 8.47
N LYS A 148 -31.57 -15.36 7.72
CA LYS A 148 -31.67 -15.60 6.27
C LYS A 148 -32.63 -16.75 6.02
N ARG A 149 -33.74 -16.48 5.32
CA ARG A 149 -34.78 -17.46 5.00
C ARG A 149 -34.38 -18.29 3.77
N PRO A 150 -34.98 -19.47 3.50
CA PRO A 150 -34.71 -20.26 2.30
C PRO A 150 -34.70 -19.46 0.99
N ILE A 151 -35.64 -18.52 0.85
CA ILE A 151 -35.72 -17.63 -0.33
C ILE A 151 -34.47 -16.75 -0.51
N PHE A 152 -33.75 -16.38 0.55
CA PHE A 152 -32.47 -15.65 0.44
C PHE A 152 -31.43 -16.45 -0.33
N TYR A 153 -31.29 -17.75 -0.01
CA TYR A 153 -30.32 -18.62 -0.66
C TYR A 153 -30.71 -18.92 -2.11
N ALA A 154 -32.01 -19.09 -2.37
CA ALA A 154 -32.57 -19.22 -3.71
C ALA A 154 -32.32 -17.97 -4.57
N PHE A 155 -32.62 -16.79 -4.04
CA PHE A 155 -32.38 -15.51 -4.70
C PHE A 155 -30.89 -15.31 -5.01
N LYS A 156 -30.02 -15.54 -4.01
CA LYS A 156 -28.56 -15.42 -4.17
C LYS A 156 -28.04 -16.37 -5.24
N THR A 157 -28.44 -17.64 -5.21
CA THR A 157 -27.94 -18.67 -6.12
C THR A 157 -28.41 -18.42 -7.55
N MET A 158 -29.69 -18.08 -7.74
CA MET A 158 -30.23 -17.72 -9.05
C MET A 158 -29.51 -16.50 -9.63
N SER A 159 -29.38 -15.43 -8.85
CA SER A 159 -28.71 -14.20 -9.30
C SER A 159 -27.24 -14.46 -9.66
N ALA A 160 -26.54 -15.31 -8.91
CA ALA A 160 -25.15 -15.63 -9.19
C ALA A 160 -24.96 -16.51 -10.44
N LEU A 161 -25.88 -17.42 -10.73
CA LEU A 161 -25.72 -18.40 -11.81
C LEU A 161 -26.31 -17.96 -13.14
N ILE A 162 -27.39 -17.17 -13.11
CA ILE A 162 -28.13 -16.75 -14.30
C ILE A 162 -28.49 -15.27 -14.30
N GLY A 163 -27.93 -14.43 -13.41
CA GLY A 163 -28.25 -13.00 -13.35
C GLY A 163 -27.76 -12.19 -14.56
N ASP A 164 -26.58 -12.52 -15.10
CA ASP A 164 -25.94 -11.83 -16.24
C ASP A 164 -26.08 -12.62 -17.56
N PHE A 165 -27.21 -13.30 -17.75
CA PHE A 165 -27.43 -14.14 -18.93
C PHE A 165 -27.54 -13.29 -20.22
N GLN A 166 -26.94 -13.76 -21.32
CA GLN A 166 -27.08 -13.12 -22.64
C GLN A 166 -28.33 -13.60 -23.37
N SER A 167 -28.77 -14.83 -23.12
CA SER A 167 -30.00 -15.37 -23.71
C SER A 167 -30.54 -16.55 -22.91
N VAL A 168 -31.83 -16.82 -23.06
CA VAL A 168 -32.52 -17.95 -22.45
C VAL A 168 -33.44 -18.60 -23.48
N VAL A 169 -33.50 -19.92 -23.48
CA VAL A 169 -34.40 -20.71 -24.33
C VAL A 169 -35.10 -21.76 -23.48
N LYS A 170 -36.43 -21.78 -23.53
CA LYS A 170 -37.23 -22.90 -23.01
C LYS A 170 -37.05 -24.11 -23.93
N LEU A 171 -36.45 -25.19 -23.44
CA LEU A 171 -36.23 -26.43 -24.20
C LEU A 171 -37.42 -27.39 -24.08
N SER A 172 -37.96 -27.50 -22.86
CA SER A 172 -39.18 -28.25 -22.56
C SER A 172 -39.78 -27.75 -21.25
N GLU A 173 -40.93 -28.30 -20.83
CA GLU A 173 -41.50 -27.96 -19.53
C GLU A 173 -40.55 -28.37 -18.39
N GLY A 174 -40.24 -27.43 -17.50
CA GLY A 174 -39.24 -27.62 -16.45
C GLY A 174 -37.77 -27.70 -16.92
N CYS A 175 -37.45 -27.36 -18.17
CA CYS A 175 -36.07 -27.34 -18.67
C CYS A 175 -35.76 -26.11 -19.51
N TYR A 176 -34.89 -25.26 -19.00
CA TYR A 176 -34.50 -23.99 -19.60
C TYR A 176 -32.99 -23.96 -19.77
N LYS A 177 -32.52 -23.37 -20.88
CA LYS A 177 -31.10 -23.21 -21.18
C LYS A 177 -30.79 -21.72 -21.21
N PHE A 178 -29.96 -21.27 -20.28
CA PHE A 178 -29.38 -19.95 -20.26
C PHE A 178 -27.99 -19.99 -20.89
N LYS A 179 -27.66 -18.98 -21.69
CA LYS A 179 -26.28 -18.66 -22.07
C LYS A 179 -25.81 -17.58 -21.11
N VAL A 180 -24.77 -17.88 -20.34
CA VAL A 180 -24.15 -16.97 -19.37
C VAL A 180 -22.66 -16.94 -19.67
N TYR A 181 -22.20 -15.84 -20.23
CA TYR A 181 -20.88 -15.70 -20.87
C TYR A 181 -20.69 -16.81 -21.91
N ASP A 182 -19.60 -17.57 -21.83
CA ASP A 182 -19.34 -18.70 -22.72
C ASP A 182 -19.98 -20.01 -22.27
N VAL A 183 -20.74 -20.02 -21.17
CA VAL A 183 -21.25 -21.24 -20.53
C VAL A 183 -22.75 -21.44 -20.77
N ASP A 184 -23.13 -22.70 -21.03
CA ASP A 184 -24.52 -23.12 -21.06
C ASP A 184 -24.96 -23.59 -19.66
N VAL A 185 -25.92 -22.90 -19.06
CA VAL A 185 -26.52 -23.23 -17.76
C VAL A 185 -27.93 -23.76 -17.98
N TYR A 186 -28.15 -25.02 -17.63
CA TYR A 186 -29.47 -25.65 -17.70
C TYR A 186 -30.17 -25.53 -16.35
N VAL A 187 -31.31 -24.84 -16.29
CA VAL A 187 -32.15 -24.81 -15.08
C VAL A 187 -33.25 -25.84 -15.24
N LEU A 188 -33.30 -26.80 -14.31
CA LEU A 188 -34.15 -27.98 -14.39
C LEU A 188 -34.98 -28.17 -13.13
N TRP A 189 -36.23 -28.57 -13.29
CA TRP A 189 -37.07 -29.17 -12.27
C TRP A 189 -38.06 -30.12 -12.93
N SER A 190 -38.60 -31.09 -12.20
CA SER A 190 -39.56 -32.06 -12.71
C SER A 190 -40.78 -31.35 -13.30
N PRO A 191 -41.23 -31.68 -14.53
CA PRO A 191 -40.91 -32.88 -15.31
C PRO A 191 -39.71 -32.73 -16.29
N GLY A 192 -38.95 -31.65 -16.19
CA GLY A 192 -37.79 -31.37 -17.04
C GLY A 192 -36.76 -32.48 -17.02
N VAL A 193 -36.11 -32.68 -18.16
CA VAL A 193 -35.07 -33.70 -18.34
C VAL A 193 -33.86 -33.02 -18.95
N LEU A 194 -32.69 -33.30 -18.39
CA LEU A 194 -31.43 -32.81 -18.95
C LEU A 194 -31.29 -33.30 -20.40
N PRO A 195 -31.04 -32.41 -21.39
CA PRO A 195 -30.96 -32.82 -22.78
C PRO A 195 -29.90 -33.88 -23.03
N SER A 196 -30.21 -34.90 -23.85
CA SER A 196 -29.32 -36.04 -24.09
C SER A 196 -27.97 -35.70 -24.74
N ASN A 197 -27.83 -34.50 -25.30
CA ASN A 197 -26.57 -33.98 -25.84
C ASN A 197 -25.66 -33.39 -24.76
N VAL A 198 -26.15 -33.20 -23.53
CA VAL A 198 -25.34 -32.91 -22.36
C VAL A 198 -24.79 -34.23 -21.83
N THR A 199 -23.50 -34.45 -22.01
CA THR A 199 -22.82 -35.71 -21.71
C THR A 199 -21.52 -35.47 -20.96
N GLY A 200 -21.04 -36.45 -20.20
CA GLY A 200 -19.79 -36.35 -19.44
C GLY A 200 -19.98 -35.66 -18.09
N THR A 201 -18.89 -35.16 -17.52
CA THR A 201 -18.93 -34.53 -16.19
C THR A 201 -19.62 -33.16 -16.24
N VAL A 202 -20.61 -32.97 -15.37
CA VAL A 202 -21.35 -31.72 -15.19
C VAL A 202 -21.31 -31.25 -13.74
N THR A 203 -21.41 -29.95 -13.53
CA THR A 203 -21.59 -29.37 -12.20
C THR A 203 -23.08 -29.14 -11.96
N VAL A 204 -23.60 -29.68 -10.87
CA VAL A 204 -24.98 -29.50 -10.43
C VAL A 204 -25.00 -28.66 -9.17
N VAL A 205 -25.71 -27.53 -9.22
CA VAL A 205 -25.95 -26.65 -8.07
C VAL A 205 -27.42 -26.72 -7.71
N ASP A 206 -27.76 -26.97 -6.45
CA ASP A 206 -29.16 -26.89 -6.00
C ASP A 206 -29.60 -25.43 -5.80
N MET A 207 -30.89 -25.19 -5.60
CA MET A 207 -31.40 -23.82 -5.38
C MET A 207 -30.84 -23.13 -4.12
N TYR A 208 -30.15 -23.84 -3.22
CA TYR A 208 -29.56 -23.27 -2.02
C TYR A 208 -28.05 -22.96 -2.17
N GLY A 209 -27.47 -23.31 -3.32
CA GLY A 209 -26.07 -23.07 -3.64
C GLY A 209 -25.14 -24.23 -3.28
N ASN A 210 -25.67 -25.41 -2.93
CA ASN A 210 -24.83 -26.59 -2.71
C ASN A 210 -24.39 -27.15 -4.06
N VAL A 211 -23.08 -27.40 -4.19
CA VAL A 211 -22.45 -27.83 -5.44
C VAL A 211 -22.11 -29.32 -5.38
N SER A 212 -22.40 -30.03 -6.45
CA SER A 212 -21.95 -31.40 -6.69
C SER A 212 -21.43 -31.56 -8.12
N VAL A 213 -20.44 -32.43 -8.30
CA VAL A 213 -19.88 -32.76 -9.62
C VAL A 213 -20.20 -34.20 -9.90
N VAL A 214 -20.98 -34.45 -10.94
CA VAL A 214 -21.49 -35.78 -11.29
C VAL A 214 -21.39 -36.00 -12.79
N ASP A 215 -21.41 -37.25 -13.23
CA ASP A 215 -21.64 -37.55 -14.64
C ASP A 215 -23.08 -37.14 -15.02
N ALA A 216 -23.29 -36.61 -16.22
CA ALA A 216 -24.59 -36.15 -16.72
C ALA A 216 -25.68 -37.22 -16.61
N SER A 217 -25.31 -38.51 -16.72
CA SER A 217 -26.25 -39.63 -16.55
C SER A 217 -26.75 -39.82 -15.10
N GLN A 218 -26.07 -39.23 -14.12
CA GLN A 218 -26.37 -39.35 -12.69
C GLN A 218 -27.16 -38.17 -12.15
N VAL A 219 -27.40 -37.13 -12.95
CA VAL A 219 -28.18 -35.95 -12.55
C VAL A 219 -29.60 -36.37 -12.15
N GLN A 220 -29.96 -36.06 -10.90
CA GLN A 220 -31.29 -36.32 -10.37
C GLN A 220 -32.14 -35.05 -10.46
N VAL A 221 -33.23 -35.10 -11.21
CA VAL A 221 -34.18 -33.99 -11.29
C VAL A 221 -35.34 -34.25 -10.32
N SER A 222 -35.58 -33.31 -9.40
CA SER A 222 -36.68 -33.34 -8.44
C SER A 222 -37.64 -32.16 -8.68
N ASN A 223 -38.61 -31.93 -7.79
CA ASN A 223 -39.45 -30.73 -7.86
C ASN A 223 -38.68 -29.43 -7.50
N ASP A 224 -37.57 -29.55 -6.79
CA ASP A 224 -36.72 -28.41 -6.45
C ASP A 224 -35.84 -28.06 -7.66
N PRO A 225 -35.74 -26.78 -8.04
CA PRO A 225 -34.87 -26.34 -9.12
C PRO A 225 -33.40 -26.67 -8.86
N ILE A 226 -32.74 -27.17 -9.90
CA ILE A 226 -31.28 -27.35 -9.95
C ILE A 226 -30.73 -26.62 -11.17
N TYR A 227 -29.46 -26.23 -11.09
CA TYR A 227 -28.68 -25.66 -12.16
C TYR A 227 -27.64 -26.69 -12.59
N VAL A 228 -27.67 -27.11 -13.85
CA VAL A 228 -26.70 -28.04 -14.43
C VAL A 228 -25.85 -27.26 -15.41
N ILE A 229 -24.57 -27.16 -15.08
CA ILE A 229 -23.59 -26.43 -15.86
C ILE A 229 -22.83 -27.48 -16.67
N SER A 230 -23.06 -27.46 -17.99
CA SER A 230 -22.34 -28.29 -18.93
C SER A 230 -21.22 -27.46 -19.54
N TYR A 231 -19.99 -27.79 -19.20
CA TYR A 231 -18.87 -27.34 -20.01
C TYR A 231 -18.94 -28.17 -21.31
N ALA A 232 -19.06 -27.51 -22.47
CA ALA A 232 -18.54 -28.15 -23.67
C ALA A 232 -17.11 -28.57 -23.32
N ALA A 233 -16.66 -29.76 -23.72
CA ALA A 233 -15.27 -30.17 -23.53
C ALA A 233 -14.34 -29.32 -24.41
N GLU A 234 -14.34 -28.00 -24.20
CA GLU A 234 -13.12 -27.23 -24.21
C GLU A 234 -12.25 -27.82 -23.11
N LYS A 235 -10.96 -27.97 -23.42
CA LYS A 235 -9.94 -28.23 -22.42
C LYS A 235 -10.26 -27.34 -21.22
N VAL A 236 -10.41 -27.94 -20.03
CA VAL A 236 -10.58 -27.19 -18.79
C VAL A 236 -9.46 -26.16 -18.79
N LYS A 237 -9.84 -24.90 -19.02
CA LYS A 237 -8.88 -23.81 -19.03
C LYS A 237 -8.35 -23.72 -17.62
N GLU A 238 -7.04 -23.77 -17.47
CA GLU A 238 -6.41 -23.70 -16.15
C GLU A 238 -6.77 -22.34 -15.54
N ALA A 239 -7.26 -22.36 -14.30
CA ALA A 239 -7.64 -21.14 -13.59
C ALA A 239 -6.42 -20.24 -13.47
N THR A 240 -6.58 -18.96 -13.77
CA THR A 240 -5.51 -17.99 -13.58
C THR A 240 -5.74 -17.11 -12.36
N GLN A 241 -4.66 -16.70 -11.71
CA GLN A 241 -4.67 -15.64 -10.71
C GLN A 241 -3.72 -14.55 -11.20
N ILE A 242 -4.17 -13.31 -11.17
CA ILE A 242 -3.33 -12.16 -11.50
C ILE A 242 -3.10 -11.34 -10.24
N SER A 243 -1.86 -10.92 -10.03
CA SER A 243 -1.50 -9.92 -9.03
C SER A 243 -1.21 -8.60 -9.74
N CYS A 244 -1.44 -7.48 -9.05
CA CYS A 244 -1.03 -6.17 -9.51
C CYS A 244 -0.58 -5.34 -8.31
N ASN A 245 0.51 -4.60 -8.46
CA ASN A 245 1.09 -3.72 -7.46
C ASN A 245 1.53 -2.43 -8.16
N ALA A 246 1.53 -1.33 -7.43
CA ALA A 246 2.05 -0.04 -7.85
C ALA A 246 3.18 0.37 -6.91
N GLN A 247 4.37 0.61 -7.47
CA GLN A 247 5.53 1.05 -6.71
C GLN A 247 6.13 2.30 -7.35
N PRO A 248 6.26 3.42 -6.61
CA PRO A 248 5.92 3.60 -5.19
C PRO A 248 4.40 3.58 -4.93
N THR A 249 4.00 3.25 -3.69
CA THR A 249 2.58 3.23 -3.27
C THR A 249 1.97 4.62 -3.04
N GLN A 250 2.79 5.67 -3.08
CA GLN A 250 2.40 7.08 -3.08
C GLN A 250 3.31 7.87 -4.03
N ILE A 251 2.72 8.70 -4.90
CA ILE A 251 3.47 9.54 -5.85
C ILE A 251 2.88 10.94 -5.94
N ALA A 252 3.65 11.94 -6.36
CA ALA A 252 3.12 13.25 -6.74
C ALA A 252 2.70 13.28 -8.22
N ALA A 253 1.75 14.16 -8.55
CA ALA A 253 1.31 14.36 -9.93
C ALA A 253 2.50 14.79 -10.81
N GLY A 254 2.72 14.07 -11.90
CA GLY A 254 3.89 14.23 -12.79
C GLY A 254 5.05 13.27 -12.49
N GLU A 255 4.96 12.45 -11.44
CA GLU A 255 5.93 11.39 -11.18
C GLU A 255 5.55 10.05 -11.84
N GLN A 256 6.57 9.22 -12.06
CA GLN A 256 6.42 7.89 -12.65
C GLN A 256 6.13 6.84 -11.56
N VAL A 257 5.21 5.92 -11.85
CA VAL A 257 4.90 4.75 -11.04
C VAL A 257 5.06 3.49 -11.89
N ASN A 258 5.63 2.44 -11.29
CA ASN A 258 5.75 1.13 -11.91
C ASN A 258 4.58 0.25 -11.46
N ILE A 259 3.80 -0.20 -12.43
CA ILE A 259 2.74 -1.17 -12.26
C ILE A 259 3.32 -2.54 -12.56
N THR A 260 3.50 -3.36 -11.53
CA THR A 260 4.02 -4.71 -11.64
C THR A 260 2.95 -5.72 -11.30
N GLY A 261 3.12 -6.95 -11.74
CA GLY A 261 2.20 -8.02 -11.39
C GLY A 261 2.63 -9.33 -12.00
N SER A 262 1.90 -10.39 -11.70
CA SER A 262 2.16 -11.71 -12.24
C SER A 262 0.90 -12.51 -12.43
N LEU A 263 0.92 -13.39 -13.42
CA LEU A 263 -0.15 -14.30 -13.79
C LEU A 263 0.26 -15.72 -13.44
N MET A 264 -0.54 -16.40 -12.65
CA MET A 264 -0.36 -17.81 -12.28
C MET A 264 -1.45 -18.66 -12.93
N PRO A 265 -1.18 -19.85 -13.48
CA PRO A 265 0.15 -20.43 -13.67
C PRO A 265 1.02 -19.54 -14.56
N ALA A 266 2.32 -19.59 -14.33
CA ALA A 266 3.32 -18.82 -15.07
C ALA A 266 3.30 -19.20 -16.55
N VAL A 267 2.95 -18.26 -17.42
CA VAL A 267 2.88 -18.48 -18.87
C VAL A 267 3.46 -17.26 -19.59
N GLU A 268 4.44 -17.51 -20.45
CA GLU A 268 5.11 -16.50 -21.27
C GLU A 268 4.21 -15.97 -22.39
N ASN A 269 4.43 -14.72 -22.77
CA ASN A 269 3.85 -14.08 -23.94
C ASN A 269 2.32 -13.95 -23.91
N LEU A 270 1.70 -13.98 -22.73
CA LEU A 270 0.28 -13.64 -22.57
C LEU A 270 0.09 -12.14 -22.45
N THR A 271 -0.94 -11.62 -23.11
CA THR A 271 -1.26 -10.19 -23.04
C THR A 271 -2.10 -9.90 -21.80
N VAL A 272 -1.54 -9.17 -20.85
CA VAL A 272 -2.25 -8.54 -19.74
C VAL A 272 -2.58 -7.11 -20.14
N THR A 273 -3.80 -6.70 -19.87
CA THR A 273 -4.23 -5.33 -20.12
C THR A 273 -4.28 -4.57 -18.81
N LEU A 274 -3.61 -3.42 -18.74
CA LEU A 274 -3.68 -2.51 -17.61
C LEU A 274 -4.65 -1.38 -17.96
N SER A 275 -5.64 -1.17 -17.12
CA SER A 275 -6.60 -0.06 -17.19
C SER A 275 -6.42 0.84 -15.99
N MET A 276 -6.04 2.09 -16.24
CA MET A 276 -5.79 3.11 -15.22
C MET A 276 -6.84 4.21 -15.38
N THR A 277 -7.75 4.33 -14.43
CA THR A 277 -8.81 5.34 -14.43
C THR A 277 -8.43 6.48 -13.50
N SER A 278 -8.36 7.68 -14.04
CA SER A 278 -8.03 8.90 -13.30
C SER A 278 -9.18 9.34 -12.39
N PRO A 279 -8.92 10.22 -11.41
CA PRO A 279 -9.95 10.84 -10.57
C PRO A 279 -11.03 11.60 -11.36
N GLU A 280 -10.72 11.99 -12.59
CA GLU A 280 -11.63 12.70 -13.51
C GLU A 280 -12.40 11.72 -14.42
N ASN A 281 -12.39 10.42 -14.11
CA ASN A 281 -12.98 9.32 -14.90
C ASN A 281 -12.41 9.20 -16.33
N GLN A 282 -11.16 9.59 -16.56
CA GLN A 282 -10.47 9.31 -17.82
C GLN A 282 -9.70 8.00 -17.68
N THR A 283 -9.96 7.06 -18.59
CA THR A 283 -9.30 5.75 -18.57
C THR A 283 -8.20 5.67 -19.61
N ILE A 284 -7.02 5.22 -19.18
CA ILE A 284 -5.88 4.88 -20.02
C ILE A 284 -5.77 3.34 -20.04
N THR A 285 -5.61 2.76 -21.22
CA THR A 285 -5.46 1.31 -21.37
C THR A 285 -4.18 0.99 -22.12
N VAL A 286 -3.38 0.06 -21.59
CA VAL A 286 -2.15 -0.43 -22.22
C VAL A 286 -2.07 -1.95 -22.12
N ASN A 287 -1.50 -2.56 -23.16
CA ASN A 287 -1.25 -3.99 -23.18
C ASN A 287 0.23 -4.24 -22.85
N VAL A 288 0.47 -5.12 -21.89
CA VAL A 288 1.78 -5.65 -21.53
C VAL A 288 1.80 -7.16 -21.71
N THR A 289 2.98 -7.72 -21.99
CA THR A 289 3.17 -9.16 -22.18
C THR A 289 3.84 -9.77 -20.96
N THR A 290 3.39 -10.94 -20.54
CA THR A 290 4.01 -11.69 -19.46
C THR A 290 5.32 -12.35 -19.89
N ASP A 291 6.28 -12.45 -18.98
CA ASP A 291 7.50 -13.25 -19.14
C ASP A 291 7.26 -14.74 -18.81
N GLU A 292 8.32 -15.55 -18.81
CA GLU A 292 8.25 -17.00 -18.58
C GLU A 292 7.67 -17.37 -17.19
N GLN A 293 7.50 -16.39 -16.30
CA GLN A 293 7.01 -16.50 -14.93
C GLN A 293 5.57 -16.02 -14.81
N GLY A 294 4.98 -15.57 -15.92
CA GLY A 294 3.73 -14.85 -15.92
C GLY A 294 3.87 -13.40 -15.43
N ALA A 295 5.07 -12.89 -15.15
CA ALA A 295 5.25 -11.54 -14.60
C ALA A 295 5.18 -10.46 -15.68
N PHE A 296 4.67 -9.28 -15.33
CA PHE A 296 4.58 -8.11 -16.19
C PHE A 296 4.95 -6.84 -15.43
N CYS A 297 5.45 -5.84 -16.15
CA CYS A 297 5.81 -4.53 -15.60
C CYS A 297 5.46 -3.42 -16.61
N TYR A 298 4.95 -2.30 -16.12
CA TYR A 298 4.67 -1.12 -16.90
C TYR A 298 4.95 0.16 -16.12
N ALA A 299 5.78 1.05 -16.66
CA ALA A 299 6.07 2.33 -16.06
C ALA A 299 5.19 3.43 -16.68
N ILE A 300 4.46 4.20 -15.87
CA ILE A 300 3.58 5.28 -16.33
C ILE A 300 3.74 6.55 -15.48
N THR A 301 3.64 7.72 -16.10
CA THR A 301 3.55 9.00 -15.40
C THR A 301 2.10 9.43 -15.21
N LEU A 302 1.67 9.64 -13.97
CA LEU A 302 0.30 10.06 -13.65
C LEU A 302 0.26 11.57 -13.35
N ASN A 303 -0.35 12.34 -14.23
CA ASN A 303 -0.27 13.82 -14.20
C ASN A 303 -1.39 14.50 -13.40
N THR A 304 -2.39 13.76 -12.93
CA THR A 304 -3.55 14.30 -12.22
C THR A 304 -3.54 13.79 -10.78
N SER A 305 -3.65 14.69 -9.81
CA SER A 305 -3.75 14.33 -8.39
C SER A 305 -5.13 13.79 -8.03
N GLY A 306 -5.16 12.86 -7.07
CA GLY A 306 -6.35 12.16 -6.59
C GLY A 306 -6.15 10.65 -6.65
N ILE A 307 -7.22 9.90 -6.37
CA ILE A 307 -7.19 8.43 -6.37
C ILE A 307 -7.31 7.90 -7.80
N TRP A 308 -6.28 7.18 -8.25
CA TRP A 308 -6.30 6.42 -9.50
C TRP A 308 -6.69 4.96 -9.22
N ASN A 309 -7.62 4.45 -10.02
CA ASN A 309 -7.99 3.04 -10.01
C ASN A 309 -7.21 2.29 -11.09
N ILE A 310 -6.34 1.36 -10.69
CA ILE A 310 -5.49 0.60 -11.60
C ILE A 310 -5.94 -0.85 -11.56
N THR A 311 -6.40 -1.36 -12.71
CA THR A 311 -6.86 -2.73 -12.89
C THR A 311 -5.97 -3.44 -13.90
N ALA A 312 -5.30 -4.51 -13.49
CA ALA A 312 -4.71 -5.47 -14.41
C ALA A 312 -5.75 -6.55 -14.72
N TYR A 313 -5.97 -6.84 -16.00
CA TYR A 313 -6.87 -7.91 -16.42
C TYR A 313 -6.26 -8.73 -17.56
N PHE A 314 -6.28 -10.04 -17.38
CA PHE A 314 -6.05 -11.02 -18.43
C PHE A 314 -7.41 -11.55 -18.89
N LEU A 315 -7.73 -11.39 -20.18
CA LEU A 315 -9.03 -11.77 -20.76
C LEU A 315 -9.21 -13.28 -20.99
N GLY A 316 -8.26 -14.10 -20.54
CA GLY A 316 -8.26 -15.53 -20.84
C GLY A 316 -7.78 -15.83 -22.27
N ASN A 317 -7.64 -17.12 -22.58
CA ASN A 317 -7.42 -17.61 -23.94
C ASN A 317 -8.01 -19.02 -24.10
N GLU A 318 -7.61 -19.79 -25.11
CA GLU A 318 -8.10 -21.17 -25.32
C GLU A 318 -7.66 -22.17 -24.23
N GLN A 319 -6.66 -21.83 -23.40
CA GLN A 319 -6.04 -22.70 -22.39
C GLN A 319 -6.16 -22.18 -20.96
N TYR A 320 -6.35 -20.89 -20.75
CA TYR A 320 -6.30 -20.24 -19.44
C TYR A 320 -7.52 -19.36 -19.21
N GLN A 321 -8.09 -19.38 -17.99
CA GLN A 321 -9.24 -18.56 -17.63
C GLN A 321 -8.85 -17.08 -17.51
N GLU A 322 -9.82 -16.18 -17.62
CA GLU A 322 -9.63 -14.76 -17.32
C GLU A 322 -9.38 -14.53 -15.82
N SER A 323 -8.64 -13.47 -15.49
CA SER A 323 -8.43 -13.01 -14.12
C SER A 323 -8.17 -11.52 -14.10
N SER A 324 -8.53 -10.86 -13.00
CA SER A 324 -8.27 -9.44 -12.80
C SER A 324 -7.89 -9.11 -11.35
N PHE A 325 -7.15 -8.02 -11.17
CA PHE A 325 -6.78 -7.47 -9.88
C PHE A 325 -6.82 -5.95 -9.97
N SER A 326 -7.41 -5.30 -8.96
CA SER A 326 -7.49 -3.84 -8.88
C SER A 326 -6.80 -3.33 -7.62
N LEU A 327 -6.12 -2.20 -7.76
CA LEU A 327 -5.56 -1.44 -6.64
C LEU A 327 -5.88 0.05 -6.81
N GLU A 328 -5.94 0.74 -5.69
CA GLU A 328 -6.03 2.20 -5.64
C GLU A 328 -4.64 2.79 -5.40
N LEU A 329 -4.30 3.83 -6.15
CA LEU A 329 -3.07 4.60 -5.98
C LEU A 329 -3.42 6.06 -5.74
N GLU A 330 -3.02 6.60 -4.59
CA GLU A 330 -3.20 8.01 -4.28
C GLU A 330 -2.07 8.84 -4.90
N VAL A 331 -2.43 9.76 -5.80
CA VAL A 331 -1.51 10.71 -6.41
C VAL A 331 -1.67 12.07 -5.74
N GLN A 332 -0.64 12.55 -5.04
CA GLN A 332 -0.67 13.85 -4.38
C GLN A 332 -0.55 15.00 -5.38
N PRO A 333 -1.06 16.22 -5.07
CA PRO A 333 -0.80 17.41 -5.88
C PRO A 333 0.70 17.61 -6.13
N ALA A 334 1.08 17.99 -7.35
CA ALA A 334 2.46 18.34 -7.66
C ALA A 334 2.91 19.44 -6.69
N LYS A 335 4.06 19.25 -6.02
CA LYS A 335 4.66 20.30 -5.20
C LYS A 335 4.97 21.48 -6.13
N VAL A 336 4.24 22.59 -5.96
CA VAL A 336 4.62 23.86 -6.57
C VAL A 336 5.86 24.33 -5.83
N GLU A 337 7.03 24.18 -6.45
CA GLU A 337 8.24 24.86 -5.98
C GLU A 337 8.04 26.37 -6.17
N GLU A 338 7.52 27.04 -5.14
CA GLU A 338 7.66 28.48 -5.02
C GLU A 338 9.14 28.80 -4.76
N THR A 339 9.81 29.33 -5.77
CA THR A 339 11.16 29.87 -5.66
C THR A 339 11.09 31.20 -4.90
N VAL A 340 11.21 31.13 -3.57
CA VAL A 340 11.48 32.30 -2.72
C VAL A 340 13.00 32.47 -2.64
N VAL A 341 13.51 33.53 -3.26
CA VAL A 341 14.91 33.97 -3.07
C VAL A 341 14.95 34.77 -1.77
N GLU A 342 15.26 34.12 -0.65
CA GLU A 342 15.63 34.83 0.59
C GLU A 342 17.10 35.26 0.50
N VAL A 343 17.34 36.56 0.36
CA VAL A 343 18.67 37.15 0.50
C VAL A 343 18.88 37.49 1.98
N ALA A 344 19.53 36.60 2.73
CA ALA A 344 19.98 36.90 4.08
C ALA A 344 21.21 37.82 4.03
N VAL A 345 21.04 39.10 4.37
CA VAL A 345 22.17 40.05 4.45
C VAL A 345 22.93 39.81 5.77
N LYS A 346 24.23 39.51 5.70
CA LYS A 346 25.08 39.24 6.88
C LYS A 346 25.43 40.54 7.62
N VAL A 347 25.49 40.51 8.95
CA VAL A 347 25.80 41.68 9.83
C VAL A 347 27.12 42.37 9.45
N GLU A 348 28.10 41.61 8.97
CA GLU A 348 29.41 42.08 8.49
C GLU A 348 29.30 43.14 7.39
N LYS A 349 28.26 43.09 6.54
CA LYS A 349 28.06 44.10 5.51
C LYS A 349 27.66 45.46 6.07
N ALA A 350 26.98 45.49 7.21
CA ALA A 350 26.53 46.75 7.81
C ALA A 350 27.65 47.53 8.53
N ASP A 351 28.78 46.88 8.84
CA ASP A 351 30.02 47.50 9.32
C ASP A 351 30.83 48.06 8.14
N ILE A 352 30.35 49.16 7.58
CA ILE A 352 30.91 49.79 6.38
C ILE A 352 32.35 50.27 6.62
N ASN A 353 32.66 50.72 7.83
CA ASN A 353 33.96 51.30 8.16
C ASN A 353 34.97 50.25 8.71
N ASN A 354 34.52 49.01 8.97
CA ASN A 354 35.27 47.87 9.49
C ASN A 354 35.89 48.12 10.89
N ASP A 355 35.19 48.83 11.77
CA ASP A 355 35.60 49.05 13.16
C ASP A 355 35.01 48.04 14.14
N SER A 356 34.36 47.00 13.62
CA SER A 356 33.73 45.89 14.33
C SER A 356 32.45 46.25 15.10
N LEU A 357 31.89 47.45 14.88
CA LEU A 357 30.66 47.94 15.52
C LEU A 357 29.79 48.68 14.49
N VAL A 358 28.57 48.20 14.24
CA VAL A 358 27.66 48.90 13.34
C VAL A 358 27.05 50.11 14.07
N ASP A 359 27.55 51.32 13.81
CA ASP A 359 27.13 52.50 14.59
C ASP A 359 26.92 53.79 13.76
N LEU A 360 26.89 54.94 14.44
CA LEU A 360 26.68 56.25 13.82
C LEU A 360 27.77 56.58 12.79
N SER A 361 28.95 55.99 12.92
CA SER A 361 30.11 56.15 12.04
C SER A 361 29.84 55.50 10.68
N ASP A 362 29.27 54.29 10.64
CA ASP A 362 28.84 53.63 9.40
C ASP A 362 27.70 54.38 8.72
N LEU A 363 26.74 54.86 9.52
CA LEU A 363 25.66 55.70 9.02
C LEU A 363 26.20 57.00 8.39
N GLN A 364 27.30 57.57 8.91
CA GLN A 364 27.94 58.73 8.30
C GLN A 364 28.63 58.40 6.97
N VAL A 365 29.24 57.21 6.86
CA VAL A 365 29.83 56.74 5.60
C VAL A 365 28.73 56.56 4.56
N LEU A 366 27.66 55.83 4.86
CA LEU A 366 26.53 55.60 3.94
C LEU A 366 25.87 56.92 3.52
N LYS A 367 25.61 57.83 4.46
CA LYS A 367 25.03 59.16 4.14
C LYS A 367 25.90 60.01 3.23
N SER A 368 27.22 59.87 3.28
CA SER A 368 28.13 60.65 2.44
C SER A 368 28.04 60.29 0.95
N VAL A 369 27.50 59.12 0.64
CA VAL A 369 27.37 58.55 -0.71
C VAL A 369 25.93 58.12 -1.07
N TYR A 370 24.95 58.46 -0.22
CA TYR A 370 23.54 58.13 -0.42
C TYR A 370 22.98 58.76 -1.70
N GLY A 371 22.27 57.96 -2.49
CA GLY A 371 21.71 58.32 -3.80
C GLY A 371 22.69 58.20 -4.97
N LEU A 372 23.89 57.64 -4.75
CA LEU A 372 24.84 57.35 -5.82
C LEU A 372 24.67 55.91 -6.31
N ALA A 373 24.81 55.70 -7.62
CA ALA A 373 24.82 54.39 -8.24
C ALA A 373 26.23 54.06 -8.79
N GLN A 374 26.48 52.77 -9.07
CA GLN A 374 27.81 52.19 -9.36
C GLN A 374 28.62 52.91 -10.46
N HIS A 375 27.94 53.64 -11.35
CA HIS A 375 28.53 54.41 -12.45
C HIS A 375 28.98 55.83 -12.06
N HIS A 376 28.75 56.28 -10.83
CA HIS A 376 29.18 57.58 -10.33
C HIS A 376 30.59 57.52 -9.74
N ALA A 377 31.46 58.49 -10.04
CA ALA A 377 32.88 58.47 -9.67
C ALA A 377 33.16 58.51 -8.15
N SER A 378 32.15 58.86 -7.34
CA SER A 378 32.22 58.88 -5.87
C SER A 378 31.43 57.74 -5.22
N PHE A 379 30.95 56.78 -6.01
CA PHE A 379 30.29 55.57 -5.52
C PHE A 379 31.27 54.75 -4.68
N LYS A 380 30.76 54.20 -3.58
CA LYS A 380 31.50 53.34 -2.65
C LYS A 380 30.79 52.00 -2.58
N PRO A 381 31.33 50.93 -3.19
CA PRO A 381 30.70 49.61 -3.18
C PRO A 381 30.43 49.09 -1.77
N GLU A 382 31.25 49.48 -0.79
CA GLU A 382 31.06 49.12 0.61
C GLU A 382 29.78 49.69 1.26
N ALA A 383 29.12 50.68 0.63
CA ALA A 383 27.88 51.27 1.13
C ALA A 383 26.62 50.74 0.41
N ASP A 384 26.78 49.87 -0.58
CA ASP A 384 25.73 49.14 -1.31
C ASP A 384 25.58 47.76 -0.64
N LEU A 385 24.75 47.71 0.40
CA LEU A 385 24.66 46.59 1.33
C LEU A 385 23.85 45.41 0.77
N ASN A 386 22.96 45.68 -0.20
CA ASN A 386 22.19 44.65 -0.90
C ASN A 386 22.76 44.26 -2.28
N ASP A 387 23.90 44.85 -2.70
CA ASP A 387 24.57 44.67 -3.99
C ASP A 387 23.68 44.97 -5.23
N ASP A 388 22.70 45.86 -5.10
CA ASP A 388 21.79 46.18 -6.20
C ASP A 388 22.35 47.24 -7.18
N GLY A 389 23.53 47.78 -6.87
CA GLY A 389 24.23 48.77 -7.67
C GLY A 389 23.82 50.22 -7.38
N SER A 390 22.96 50.45 -6.39
CA SER A 390 22.47 51.78 -5.97
C SER A 390 22.52 51.92 -4.44
N ILE A 391 23.12 52.99 -3.92
CA ILE A 391 23.12 53.26 -2.48
C ILE A 391 21.84 54.04 -2.15
N ASP A 392 20.83 53.36 -1.62
CA ASP A 392 19.51 53.93 -1.40
C ASP A 392 18.89 53.57 -0.03
N ILE A 393 17.56 53.69 0.05
CA ILE A 393 16.81 53.50 1.28
C ILE A 393 16.88 52.05 1.79
N LEU A 394 17.13 51.08 0.92
CA LEU A 394 17.28 49.66 1.28
C LEU A 394 18.60 49.42 2.00
N ASP A 395 19.70 50.05 1.56
CA ASP A 395 20.99 50.00 2.27
C ASP A 395 20.90 50.71 3.62
N LEU A 396 20.19 51.84 3.67
CA LEU A 396 19.93 52.53 4.91
C LEU A 396 19.08 51.68 5.87
N ALA A 397 18.14 50.88 5.35
CA ALA A 397 17.32 49.96 6.14
C ALA A 397 18.13 48.76 6.66
N ILE A 398 19.03 48.20 5.84
CA ILE A 398 19.95 47.13 6.26
C ILE A 398 20.90 47.64 7.36
N LEU A 399 21.47 48.83 7.18
CA LEU A 399 22.34 49.43 8.21
C LEU A 399 21.57 49.72 9.50
N ALA A 400 20.32 50.18 9.41
CA ALA A 400 19.47 50.40 10.58
C ALA A 400 19.08 49.09 11.29
N TYR A 401 18.91 47.99 10.53
CA TYR A 401 18.56 46.68 11.08
C TYR A 401 19.68 46.11 11.96
N PHE A 402 20.94 46.31 11.58
CA PHE A 402 22.10 45.84 12.34
C PHE A 402 22.71 46.89 13.29
N TYR A 403 22.08 48.06 13.45
CA TYR A 403 22.61 49.16 14.26
C TYR A 403 22.78 48.76 15.73
N GLY A 404 24.02 48.74 16.20
CA GLY A 404 24.42 48.36 17.56
C GLY A 404 24.99 46.95 17.70
N GLU A 405 25.10 46.17 16.62
CA GLU A 405 25.68 44.82 16.61
C GLU A 405 27.23 44.86 16.53
N GLU A 406 27.89 43.90 17.20
CA GLU A 406 29.35 43.70 17.14
C GLU A 406 29.70 42.57 16.15
N VAL A 407 30.69 42.78 15.28
CA VAL A 407 31.13 41.79 14.28
C VAL A 407 32.23 40.90 14.87
N SER A 408 31.95 39.62 15.13
CA SER A 408 32.94 38.68 15.68
C SER A 408 33.77 38.01 14.57
N THR A 409 35.09 38.18 14.58
CA THR A 409 35.99 37.54 13.62
C THR A 409 36.30 36.09 14.00
N SER A 410 35.82 35.12 13.22
CA SER A 410 36.37 33.75 13.20
C SER A 410 36.71 33.32 11.77
N GLU A 411 37.90 32.74 11.62
CA GLU A 411 38.55 32.36 10.35
C GLU A 411 37.73 31.39 9.50
N ASN A 412 37.82 31.58 8.17
CA ASN A 412 37.13 30.86 7.10
C ASN A 412 37.14 29.32 7.25
N VAL A 413 35.95 28.76 7.49
CA VAL A 413 35.59 27.39 7.08
C VAL A 413 34.59 27.53 5.93
N SER A 414 34.82 26.83 4.82
CA SER A 414 33.88 26.80 3.69
C SER A 414 32.49 26.41 4.19
N GLU A 415 31.51 27.32 4.07
CA GLU A 415 30.10 27.03 4.40
C GLU A 415 29.64 25.82 3.58
N LYS A 416 29.35 24.71 4.27
CA LYS A 416 28.69 23.54 3.70
C LYS A 416 27.34 24.00 3.13
N PRO A 417 26.93 23.58 1.92
CA PRO A 417 25.63 23.96 1.38
C PRO A 417 24.52 23.60 2.39
N SER A 418 23.48 24.44 2.47
CA SER A 418 22.32 24.15 3.33
C SER A 418 21.73 22.78 2.99
N PHE A 419 21.44 21.97 4.01
CA PHE A 419 20.84 20.65 3.84
C PHE A 419 19.56 20.74 3.01
N LYS A 420 19.62 20.25 1.76
CA LYS A 420 18.64 20.55 0.70
C LYS A 420 17.54 19.49 0.53
N TRP A 421 17.66 18.35 1.19
CA TRP A 421 16.78 17.22 0.96
C TRP A 421 15.64 17.14 1.97
N THR A 422 14.49 16.65 1.50
CA THR A 422 13.34 16.29 2.33
C THR A 422 12.91 14.88 1.99
N SER A 423 12.55 14.08 2.99
CA SER A 423 12.15 12.68 2.75
C SER A 423 10.95 12.61 1.82
N ASN A 424 11.01 11.68 0.86
CA ASN A 424 9.85 11.35 0.01
C ASN A 424 9.33 9.92 0.24
N ILE A 425 10.05 9.14 1.05
CA ILE A 425 9.65 7.81 1.51
C ILE A 425 9.88 7.70 3.03
N GLN A 426 9.33 6.66 3.64
CA GLN A 426 9.58 6.29 5.02
C GLN A 426 10.26 4.92 5.06
N PRO A 427 11.24 4.69 5.96
CA PRO A 427 11.82 3.37 6.13
C PRO A 427 10.77 2.39 6.67
N GLY A 428 10.91 1.12 6.32
CA GLY A 428 10.10 0.05 6.90
C GLY A 428 10.31 -0.04 8.42
N SER A 429 9.32 -0.62 9.11
CA SER A 429 9.36 -0.86 10.55
C SER A 429 8.88 -2.28 10.86
N GLY A 430 9.61 -2.99 11.72
CA GLY A 430 9.31 -4.35 12.13
C GLY A 430 9.40 -5.37 11.00
N LEU A 431 8.76 -6.52 11.21
CA LEU A 431 8.64 -7.57 10.21
C LEU A 431 7.77 -7.12 9.03
N GLY A 432 8.27 -7.33 7.83
CA GLY A 432 7.53 -7.16 6.58
C GLY A 432 6.63 -8.34 6.27
N VAL A 433 5.68 -8.13 5.35
CA VAL A 433 4.79 -9.18 4.86
C VAL A 433 5.61 -10.16 4.01
N LEU A 434 5.59 -11.44 4.38
CA LEU A 434 6.24 -12.52 3.64
C LEU A 434 5.69 -12.59 2.20
N PRO A 435 6.53 -12.68 1.15
CA PRO A 435 6.05 -12.86 -0.22
C PRO A 435 5.19 -14.13 -0.36
N TYR A 436 4.13 -14.05 -1.16
CA TYR A 436 3.21 -15.18 -1.37
C TYR A 436 3.93 -16.40 -1.94
N GLY A 437 3.75 -17.57 -1.31
CA GLY A 437 4.35 -18.84 -1.75
C GLY A 437 5.79 -19.08 -1.25
N VAL A 438 6.37 -18.15 -0.49
CA VAL A 438 7.66 -18.32 0.18
C VAL A 438 7.43 -18.95 1.57
N SER A 439 8.29 -19.87 2.01
CA SER A 439 8.18 -20.47 3.35
C SER A 439 8.66 -19.49 4.43
N GLU A 440 8.11 -19.58 5.65
CA GLU A 440 8.54 -18.73 6.79
C GLU A 440 10.03 -18.90 7.13
N GLU A 441 10.60 -20.08 6.86
CA GLU A 441 12.02 -20.36 7.07
C GLU A 441 12.94 -19.64 6.06
N THR A 442 12.42 -19.23 4.90
CA THR A 442 13.22 -18.61 3.84
C THR A 442 13.77 -17.26 4.31
N ASP A 443 15.06 -17.03 4.08
CA ASP A 443 15.71 -15.75 4.40
C ASP A 443 15.43 -14.69 3.34
N GLY A 444 15.28 -13.42 3.75
CA GLY A 444 14.96 -12.35 2.82
C GLY A 444 14.73 -10.99 3.48
N PRO A 445 14.75 -9.91 2.67
CA PRO A 445 14.82 -8.55 3.16
C PRO A 445 13.61 -8.14 4.01
N TRP A 446 12.44 -8.78 3.87
CA TRP A 446 11.26 -8.54 4.72
C TRP A 446 11.49 -8.83 6.20
N LYS A 447 12.51 -9.59 6.59
CA LYS A 447 12.88 -9.83 7.99
C LYS A 447 14.28 -9.35 8.34
N HIS A 448 14.88 -8.50 7.50
CA HIS A 448 16.19 -7.90 7.76
C HIS A 448 16.06 -6.50 8.35
N ARG A 449 17.11 -6.07 9.06
CA ARG A 449 17.24 -4.74 9.68
C ARG A 449 18.66 -4.23 9.48
N ILE A 450 18.81 -2.95 9.18
CA ILE A 450 20.11 -2.28 9.13
C ILE A 450 20.35 -1.52 10.45
N LEU A 451 21.46 -1.84 11.11
CA LEU A 451 21.92 -1.20 12.34
C LEU A 451 23.23 -0.44 12.12
N MET A 452 23.53 0.47 13.04
CA MET A 452 24.75 1.27 13.04
C MET A 452 25.75 0.85 14.11
N ALA A 453 27.04 0.92 13.76
CA ALA A 453 28.17 0.81 14.68
C ALA A 453 29.24 1.87 14.36
N TYR A 454 29.99 2.26 15.39
CA TYR A 454 30.97 3.35 15.34
C TYR A 454 32.35 2.84 15.73
N SER A 455 33.39 3.34 15.08
CA SER A 455 34.77 2.99 15.40
C SER A 455 35.72 4.17 15.26
N GLN A 456 36.81 4.18 16.03
CA GLN A 456 37.87 5.17 15.90
C GLN A 456 39.03 4.67 15.02
N ASP A 457 39.24 3.36 14.97
CA ASP A 457 40.37 2.70 14.29
C ASP A 457 39.94 1.76 13.14
N GLY A 458 38.63 1.57 12.98
CA GLY A 458 38.03 0.65 12.02
C GLY A 458 38.21 -0.83 12.40
N LEU A 459 38.70 -1.14 13.60
CA LEU A 459 38.90 -2.52 14.09
C LEU A 459 38.04 -2.81 15.31
N THR A 460 37.91 -1.82 16.20
CA THR A 460 37.14 -1.90 17.43
C THR A 460 35.84 -1.14 17.25
N TRP A 461 34.72 -1.87 17.24
CA TRP A 461 33.40 -1.32 16.94
C TRP A 461 32.52 -1.24 18.19
N SER A 462 31.81 -0.12 18.33
CA SER A 462 30.81 0.12 19.36
C SER A 462 29.42 0.14 18.74
N LYS A 463 28.52 -0.70 19.24
CA LYS A 463 27.12 -0.77 18.80
C LYS A 463 26.27 0.11 19.71
N ASN A 464 25.43 0.95 19.11
CA ASN A 464 24.39 1.69 19.82
C ASN A 464 22.97 1.22 19.46
N TYR A 465 22.86 0.21 18.60
CA TYR A 465 21.61 -0.37 18.12
C TYR A 465 20.65 0.65 17.47
N THR A 466 21.19 1.75 16.91
CA THR A 466 20.40 2.65 16.08
C THR A 466 19.95 1.91 14.83
N ILE A 467 18.63 1.81 14.65
CA ILE A 467 17.99 1.25 13.46
C ILE A 467 18.01 2.33 12.38
N LEU A 468 18.66 2.05 11.25
CA LEU A 468 18.57 2.90 10.07
C LEU A 468 17.26 2.63 9.32
N ALA A 469 16.95 1.36 9.08
CA ALA A 469 15.72 0.89 8.43
C ALA A 469 15.46 -0.59 8.75
N ASP A 470 14.19 -0.94 8.96
CA ASP A 470 13.72 -2.33 8.92
C ASP A 470 13.22 -2.69 7.53
N GLN A 471 13.08 -3.98 7.27
CA GLN A 471 12.73 -4.51 5.95
C GLN A 471 13.76 -4.09 4.90
N ALA A 472 15.03 -4.03 5.32
CA ALA A 472 16.14 -3.48 4.56
C ALA A 472 17.36 -4.39 4.65
N SER A 473 18.06 -4.58 3.53
CA SER A 473 19.19 -5.50 3.41
C SER A 473 20.32 -4.90 2.58
N VAL A 474 21.52 -5.49 2.71
CA VAL A 474 22.73 -5.17 1.93
C VAL A 474 22.95 -3.65 1.77
N PRO A 475 23.38 -2.95 2.83
CA PRO A 475 23.73 -1.55 2.72
C PRO A 475 25.02 -1.36 1.91
N ASP A 476 25.15 -0.18 1.30
CA ASP A 476 26.38 0.45 0.88
C ASP A 476 26.42 1.89 1.40
N VAL A 477 27.61 2.44 1.67
CA VAL A 477 27.76 3.79 2.22
C VAL A 477 28.90 4.59 1.59
N ILE A 478 28.62 5.86 1.28
CA ILE A 478 29.62 6.84 0.85
C ILE A 478 29.55 8.13 1.67
N ILE A 479 30.66 8.87 1.70
CA ILE A 479 30.64 10.31 1.95
C ILE A 479 30.68 11.01 0.61
N ASP A 480 29.68 11.83 0.32
CA ASP A 480 29.65 12.59 -0.93
C ASP A 480 30.58 13.82 -0.94
N SER A 481 30.69 14.49 -2.08
CA SER A 481 31.55 15.67 -2.24
C SER A 481 31.18 16.84 -1.32
N ASP A 482 29.94 16.88 -0.85
CA ASP A 482 29.42 17.91 0.06
C ASP A 482 29.59 17.48 1.54
N GLY A 483 30.11 16.27 1.80
CA GLY A 483 30.36 15.74 3.14
C GLY A 483 29.15 15.09 3.79
N TYR A 484 28.13 14.70 3.02
CA TYR A 484 26.97 13.98 3.55
C TYR A 484 27.20 12.47 3.52
N ILE A 485 26.73 11.80 4.57
CA ILE A 485 26.67 10.34 4.64
C ILE A 485 25.47 9.90 3.80
N ARG A 486 25.70 9.01 2.82
CA ARG A 486 24.65 8.41 2.02
C ARG A 486 24.71 6.91 2.13
N VAL A 487 23.61 6.30 2.57
CA VAL A 487 23.49 4.85 2.70
C VAL A 487 22.47 4.34 1.70
N TYR A 488 22.94 3.63 0.69
CA TYR A 488 22.09 2.95 -0.29
C TYR A 488 21.78 1.55 0.24
N TYR A 489 20.57 1.05 0.06
CA TYR A 489 20.20 -0.28 0.56
C TYR A 489 19.06 -0.90 -0.22
N VAL A 490 18.97 -2.23 -0.18
CA VAL A 490 17.80 -2.97 -0.66
C VAL A 490 16.63 -2.69 0.29
N ASP A 491 15.58 -2.09 -0.24
CA ASP A 491 14.40 -1.64 0.48
C ASP A 491 13.19 -2.49 0.08
N TYR A 492 12.80 -3.44 0.93
CA TYR A 492 11.64 -4.28 0.67
C TYR A 492 10.33 -3.50 0.82
N TYR A 493 10.27 -2.59 1.80
CA TYR A 493 9.06 -1.84 2.12
C TYR A 493 8.67 -0.88 0.99
N ASN A 494 9.64 -0.16 0.42
CA ASN A 494 9.43 0.76 -0.71
C ASN A 494 9.83 0.17 -2.07
N GLY A 495 10.22 -1.12 -2.12
CA GLY A 495 10.57 -1.90 -3.30
C GLY A 495 11.82 -1.46 -4.09
N GLY A 496 12.87 -2.26 -4.19
CA GLY A 496 14.08 -1.96 -4.96
C GLY A 496 15.17 -1.29 -4.12
N ILE A 497 15.87 -0.27 -4.63
CA ILE A 497 16.95 0.42 -3.90
C ILE A 497 16.46 1.79 -3.38
N SER A 498 16.85 2.17 -2.17
CA SER A 498 16.58 3.47 -1.56
C SER A 498 17.88 4.07 -1.00
N VAL A 499 17.90 5.37 -0.71
CA VAL A 499 19.04 6.05 -0.08
C VAL A 499 18.62 6.85 1.14
N ALA A 500 19.31 6.62 2.26
CA ALA A 500 19.22 7.45 3.46
C ALA A 500 20.39 8.44 3.46
N ILE A 501 20.11 9.73 3.64
CA ILE A 501 21.10 10.82 3.61
C ILE A 501 21.12 11.53 4.95
N SER A 502 22.33 11.73 5.50
CA SER A 502 22.52 12.40 6.78
C SER A 502 23.71 13.34 6.77
N GLU A 503 23.58 14.43 7.50
CA GLU A 503 24.67 15.37 7.78
C GLU A 503 25.48 14.99 9.03
N ASP A 504 24.83 14.39 10.02
CA ASP A 504 25.36 14.18 11.38
C ASP A 504 25.40 12.70 11.81
N GLY A 505 24.88 11.79 10.98
CA GLY A 505 24.71 10.38 11.28
C GLY A 505 23.58 10.09 12.29
N VAL A 506 22.78 11.10 12.66
CA VAL A 506 21.70 11.00 13.66
C VAL A 506 20.35 11.29 13.02
N SER A 507 20.28 12.34 12.22
CA SER A 507 19.10 12.80 11.50
C SER A 507 19.16 12.32 10.06
N TRP A 508 18.11 11.63 9.60
CA TRP A 508 18.11 10.96 8.31
C TRP A 508 16.97 11.44 7.42
N VAL A 509 17.31 11.71 6.16
CA VAL A 509 16.35 11.89 5.07
C VAL A 509 16.34 10.66 4.19
N TYR A 510 15.16 10.17 3.84
CA TYR A 510 14.98 8.95 3.07
C TYR A 510 14.42 9.29 1.69
N LEU A 511 15.16 8.91 0.65
CA LEU A 511 14.82 9.16 -0.74
C LEU A 511 14.73 7.85 -1.52
N LYS A 512 13.73 7.74 -2.39
CA LYS A 512 13.67 6.67 -3.37
C LYS A 512 14.71 6.91 -4.48
N VAL A 513 15.53 5.90 -4.76
CA VAL A 513 16.43 5.93 -5.93
C VAL A 513 15.60 5.69 -7.20
N LYS A 514 15.79 6.54 -8.21
CA LYS A 514 15.02 6.53 -9.46
C LYS A 514 15.87 6.11 -10.64
N GLY A 515 15.21 5.55 -11.67
CA GLY A 515 15.83 5.19 -12.95
C GLY A 515 16.58 3.85 -12.98
N LEU A 516 16.34 3.00 -11.98
CA LEU A 516 16.84 1.62 -11.93
C LEU A 516 15.71 0.61 -12.19
N ASP A 517 16.08 -0.56 -12.69
CA ASP A 517 15.17 -1.69 -12.82
C ASP A 517 14.90 -2.32 -11.43
N PRO A 518 13.65 -2.66 -11.07
CA PRO A 518 13.32 -3.26 -9.77
C PRO A 518 14.02 -4.59 -9.46
N CYS A 519 14.54 -5.30 -10.47
CA CYS A 519 15.34 -6.51 -10.29
C CYS A 519 16.79 -6.24 -9.89
N TRP A 520 17.20 -4.98 -9.72
CA TRP A 520 18.52 -4.63 -9.23
C TRP A 520 18.52 -4.56 -7.71
N VAL A 521 19.44 -5.31 -7.12
CA VAL A 521 19.62 -5.42 -5.66
C VAL A 521 21.12 -5.34 -5.33
N ASP A 522 21.45 -5.31 -4.04
CA ASP A 522 22.82 -5.29 -3.52
C ASP A 522 23.64 -4.13 -4.11
N PRO A 523 23.26 -2.86 -3.83
CA PRO A 523 23.92 -1.70 -4.43
C PRO A 523 25.35 -1.53 -3.91
N ASP A 524 26.23 -1.00 -4.76
CA ASP A 524 27.53 -0.43 -4.39
C ASP A 524 27.77 0.83 -5.22
N VAL A 525 28.07 1.94 -4.55
CA VAL A 525 28.12 3.27 -5.16
C VAL A 525 29.52 3.86 -5.02
N VAL A 526 30.07 4.30 -6.16
CA VAL A 526 31.34 5.03 -6.20
C VAL A 526 31.16 6.42 -6.78
N ILE A 527 31.99 7.35 -6.33
CA ILE A 527 32.09 8.68 -6.94
C ILE A 527 33.20 8.65 -7.99
N LEU A 528 32.84 8.92 -9.23
CA LEU A 528 33.76 8.99 -10.35
C LEU A 528 34.65 10.24 -10.26
N PRO A 529 35.83 10.27 -10.91
CA PRO A 529 36.72 11.43 -10.91
C PRO A 529 36.09 12.73 -11.42
N ASP A 530 35.02 12.64 -12.21
CA ASP A 530 34.25 13.79 -12.72
C ASP A 530 33.12 14.25 -11.79
N GLY A 531 32.99 13.64 -10.60
CA GLY A 531 32.00 13.97 -9.58
C GLY A 531 30.66 13.26 -9.73
N ARG A 532 30.45 12.47 -10.80
CA ARG A 532 29.23 11.68 -10.97
C ARG A 532 29.24 10.45 -10.07
N TYR A 533 28.07 9.97 -9.69
CA TYR A 533 27.88 8.72 -8.97
C TYR A 533 27.71 7.60 -9.97
N ARG A 534 28.38 6.46 -9.74
CA ARG A 534 28.08 5.22 -10.44
C ARG A 534 27.66 4.17 -9.42
N LEU A 535 26.48 3.62 -9.63
CA LEU A 535 25.94 2.51 -8.84
C LEU A 535 26.15 1.22 -9.62
N TYR A 536 26.77 0.23 -8.98
CA TYR A 536 26.79 -1.17 -9.39
C TYR A 536 25.74 -1.93 -8.59
N ALA A 537 25.18 -2.98 -9.18
CA ALA A 537 24.19 -3.82 -8.52
C ALA A 537 24.23 -5.25 -9.04
N SER A 538 23.81 -6.19 -8.19
CA SER A 538 23.39 -7.52 -8.59
C SER A 538 22.15 -7.45 -9.48
N TYR A 539 22.17 -8.09 -10.64
CA TYR A 539 20.95 -8.32 -11.42
C TYR A 539 20.26 -9.60 -10.93
N MET A 540 19.17 -9.45 -10.19
CA MET A 540 18.40 -10.53 -9.58
C MET A 540 16.98 -10.59 -10.16
N PRO A 541 16.82 -11.15 -11.37
CA PRO A 541 15.50 -11.33 -11.94
C PRO A 541 14.73 -12.41 -11.15
N LEU A 542 13.39 -12.31 -11.15
CA LEU A 542 12.54 -13.29 -10.47
C LEU A 542 12.77 -14.71 -11.00
N ILE A 543 13.07 -14.85 -12.30
CA ILE A 543 13.67 -16.04 -12.88
C ILE A 543 14.69 -15.66 -13.95
N GLY A 544 15.73 -16.47 -13.99
CA GLY A 544 16.93 -16.26 -14.78
C GLY A 544 18.13 -16.47 -13.87
N PRO A 545 19.31 -16.70 -14.45
CA PRO A 545 20.52 -16.79 -13.64
C PRO A 545 20.81 -15.41 -13.01
N GLN A 546 21.04 -15.38 -11.70
CA GLN A 546 21.63 -14.24 -11.00
C GLN A 546 23.15 -14.25 -11.26
N ASP A 547 23.53 -14.06 -12.53
CA ASP A 547 24.88 -14.27 -13.02
C ASP A 547 25.55 -13.00 -13.54
N LYS A 548 25.02 -11.81 -13.22
CA LYS A 548 25.44 -10.54 -13.81
C LYS A 548 25.53 -9.40 -12.80
N ILE A 549 26.55 -8.57 -12.99
CA ILE A 549 26.66 -7.25 -12.37
C ILE A 549 26.35 -6.18 -13.43
N VAL A 550 25.53 -5.21 -13.06
CA VAL A 550 25.04 -4.11 -13.91
C VAL A 550 25.41 -2.77 -13.28
N SER A 551 25.29 -1.67 -14.04
CA SER A 551 25.57 -0.33 -13.49
C SER A 551 24.71 0.77 -14.07
N ALA A 552 24.55 1.85 -13.30
CA ALA A 552 23.88 3.07 -13.70
C ALA A 552 24.66 4.30 -13.21
N ILE A 553 24.49 5.44 -13.87
CA ILE A 553 25.22 6.67 -13.61
C ILE A 553 24.29 7.81 -13.21
N SER A 554 24.72 8.68 -12.31
CA SER A 554 23.91 9.80 -11.81
C SER A 554 24.74 11.05 -11.60
N GLY A 555 24.12 12.22 -11.82
CA GLY A 555 24.70 13.51 -11.45
C GLY A 555 24.43 13.94 -10.01
N ASP A 556 23.42 13.36 -9.34
CA ASP A 556 22.98 13.80 -8.00
C ASP A 556 22.94 12.69 -6.95
N GLY A 557 23.17 11.43 -7.37
CA GLY A 557 23.14 10.24 -6.52
C GLY A 557 21.74 9.80 -6.13
N VAL A 558 20.70 10.28 -6.82
CA VAL A 558 19.29 9.89 -6.56
C VAL A 558 18.60 9.49 -7.87
N HIS A 559 18.85 10.21 -8.95
CA HIS A 559 18.32 9.93 -10.29
C HIS A 559 19.41 9.29 -11.14
N PHE A 560 19.29 7.99 -11.40
CA PHE A 560 20.26 7.22 -12.16
C PHE A 560 19.78 6.94 -13.58
N GLU A 561 20.73 6.88 -14.51
CA GLU A 561 20.52 6.44 -15.88
C GLU A 561 21.29 5.13 -16.08
N VAL A 562 20.58 4.06 -16.47
CA VAL A 562 21.18 2.74 -16.71
C VAL A 562 22.26 2.83 -17.79
N GLU A 563 23.46 2.33 -17.48
CA GLU A 563 24.56 2.26 -18.44
C GLU A 563 24.44 0.98 -19.27
N GLU A 564 24.53 1.11 -20.60
CA GLU A 564 24.37 -0.02 -21.54
C GLU A 564 25.41 -1.13 -21.29
N GLY A 565 24.95 -2.38 -21.24
CA GLY A 565 25.79 -3.58 -21.14
C GLY A 565 25.93 -4.14 -19.72
N VAL A 566 26.69 -5.22 -19.60
CA VAL A 566 26.93 -5.95 -18.35
C VAL A 566 28.38 -5.73 -17.92
N ARG A 567 28.59 -5.46 -16.63
CA ARG A 567 29.92 -5.14 -16.05
C ARG A 567 30.77 -6.38 -15.88
N TYR A 568 30.13 -7.46 -15.42
CA TYR A 568 30.70 -8.79 -15.32
C TYR A 568 29.60 -9.84 -15.37
N MET A 569 29.88 -11.00 -15.97
CA MET A 569 28.96 -12.13 -16.05
C MET A 569 29.70 -13.45 -15.78
N ASP A 570 29.11 -14.32 -14.97
CA ASP A 570 29.63 -15.67 -14.71
C ASP A 570 28.53 -16.71 -14.81
N PRO A 571 28.31 -17.32 -15.99
CA PRO A 571 27.18 -18.21 -16.22
C PRO A 571 27.29 -19.55 -15.47
N THR A 572 28.37 -19.80 -14.72
CA THR A 572 28.56 -21.06 -14.01
C THR A 572 27.98 -21.05 -12.60
N GLY A 573 27.40 -19.94 -12.13
CA GLY A 573 26.77 -19.87 -10.81
C GLY A 573 26.32 -18.47 -10.44
N THR A 574 25.66 -18.36 -9.29
CA THR A 574 25.18 -17.08 -8.76
C THR A 574 26.34 -16.17 -8.37
N ILE A 575 26.31 -14.93 -8.84
CA ILE A 575 27.22 -13.86 -8.42
C ILE A 575 26.44 -12.65 -7.92
N THR A 576 26.87 -12.08 -6.80
CA THR A 576 26.15 -11.02 -6.09
C THR A 576 27.09 -10.04 -5.40
N ASP A 577 26.52 -8.98 -4.80
CA ASP A 577 27.18 -8.06 -3.87
C ASP A 577 28.48 -7.46 -4.44
N PRO A 578 28.40 -6.66 -5.51
CA PRO A 578 29.57 -5.94 -6.00
C PRO A 578 30.11 -5.03 -4.89
N ASP A 579 31.43 -4.95 -4.76
CA ASP A 579 32.17 -4.03 -3.89
C ASP A 579 33.28 -3.40 -4.73
N VAL A 580 33.10 -2.14 -5.14
CA VAL A 580 33.92 -1.51 -6.18
C VAL A 580 34.76 -0.38 -5.62
N ILE A 581 36.05 -0.38 -5.94
CA ILE A 581 36.97 0.66 -5.54
C ILE A 581 37.94 1.05 -6.66
N TRP A 582 38.24 2.34 -6.74
CA TRP A 582 39.32 2.85 -7.58
C TRP A 582 40.67 2.69 -6.86
N ALA A 583 41.56 1.87 -7.41
CA ALA A 583 42.87 1.59 -6.81
C ALA A 583 43.98 2.58 -7.23
N GLY A 584 43.63 3.69 -7.89
CA GLY A 584 44.57 4.71 -8.36
C GLY A 584 44.98 4.56 -9.82
N ASP A 585 45.09 3.34 -10.34
CA ASP A 585 45.42 3.03 -11.74
C ASP A 585 44.38 2.16 -12.47
N LYS A 586 43.55 1.44 -11.70
CA LYS A 586 42.49 0.56 -12.21
C LYS A 586 41.33 0.45 -11.20
N TRP A 587 40.19 0.01 -11.67
CA TRP A 587 39.05 -0.38 -10.85
C TRP A 587 39.21 -1.82 -10.37
N ILE A 588 38.93 -2.06 -9.10
CA ILE A 588 38.83 -3.38 -8.49
C ILE A 588 37.37 -3.59 -8.10
N MET A 589 36.83 -4.77 -8.39
CA MET A 589 35.52 -5.20 -7.92
C MET A 589 35.65 -6.54 -7.22
N PHE A 590 35.11 -6.66 -6.02
CA PHE A 590 34.86 -7.94 -5.38
C PHE A 590 33.39 -8.31 -5.60
N ILE A 591 33.12 -9.60 -5.77
CA ILE A 591 31.75 -10.15 -5.85
C ILE A 591 31.68 -11.43 -5.02
N SER A 592 30.52 -11.71 -4.46
CA SER A 592 30.20 -12.99 -3.84
C SER A 592 29.95 -14.07 -4.89
N LYS A 593 30.47 -15.28 -4.67
CA LYS A 593 30.12 -16.50 -5.42
C LYS A 593 30.02 -17.68 -4.45
N GLY A 594 28.85 -17.83 -3.82
CA GLY A 594 28.70 -18.66 -2.62
C GLY A 594 29.50 -18.04 -1.46
N GLU A 595 30.16 -18.86 -0.65
CA GLU A 595 31.00 -18.41 0.49
C GLU A 595 32.41 -18.00 0.05
N LYS A 596 32.53 -17.35 -1.11
CA LYS A 596 33.82 -16.88 -1.65
C LYS A 596 33.69 -15.50 -2.26
N LEU A 597 34.74 -14.69 -2.06
CA LEU A 597 34.93 -13.44 -2.79
C LEU A 597 35.78 -13.67 -4.05
N VAL A 598 35.31 -13.15 -5.17
CA VAL A 598 36.02 -13.17 -6.45
C VAL A 598 36.50 -11.76 -6.77
N MET A 599 37.80 -11.60 -6.99
CA MET A 599 38.41 -10.33 -7.34
C MET A 599 38.45 -10.15 -8.86
N LEU A 600 37.94 -9.01 -9.33
CA LEU A 600 37.90 -8.58 -10.71
C LEU A 600 38.63 -7.25 -10.89
N THR A 601 39.12 -6.97 -12.09
CA THR A 601 39.78 -5.69 -12.44
C THR A 601 39.19 -5.10 -13.72
N SER A 602 39.18 -3.77 -13.82
CA SER A 602 38.80 -3.03 -15.03
C SER A 602 39.64 -1.76 -15.20
N GLU A 603 39.92 -1.35 -16.44
CA GLU A 603 40.58 -0.06 -16.73
C GLU A 603 39.58 1.11 -16.78
N ASP A 604 38.32 0.84 -17.14
CA ASP A 604 37.28 1.86 -17.39
C ASP A 604 36.13 1.83 -16.37
N GLY A 605 36.11 0.81 -15.50
CA GLY A 605 35.03 0.58 -14.54
C GLY A 605 33.75 0.10 -15.21
N LEU A 606 33.82 -0.36 -16.46
CA LEU A 606 32.69 -0.86 -17.23
C LEU A 606 32.90 -2.30 -17.71
N ASN A 607 34.14 -2.69 -17.97
CA ASN A 607 34.49 -4.02 -18.47
C ASN A 607 35.42 -4.71 -17.47
N PHE A 608 34.86 -5.58 -16.61
CA PHE A 608 35.62 -6.28 -15.58
C PHE A 608 36.07 -7.68 -16.03
N SER A 609 37.26 -8.08 -15.60
CA SER A 609 37.83 -9.40 -15.84
C SER A 609 38.27 -10.07 -14.54
N LYS A 610 37.96 -11.35 -14.38
CA LYS A 610 38.34 -12.15 -13.19
C LYS A 610 39.86 -12.28 -13.07
N VAL A 611 40.36 -12.01 -11.87
CA VAL A 611 41.77 -12.20 -11.50
C VAL A 611 41.93 -13.48 -10.68
N LYS A 612 41.25 -13.57 -9.53
CA LYS A 612 41.37 -14.70 -8.59
C LYS A 612 40.19 -14.81 -7.63
N GLU A 613 40.10 -15.94 -6.94
CA GLU A 613 39.21 -16.14 -5.78
C GLU A 613 40.05 -15.92 -4.51
N LEU A 614 39.47 -15.25 -3.52
CA LEU A 614 40.11 -15.05 -2.21
C LEU A 614 39.78 -16.22 -1.29
N ASP A 615 40.80 -16.69 -0.55
CA ASP A 615 40.70 -17.82 0.38
C ASP A 615 40.31 -17.35 1.78
N PHE A 616 39.21 -16.59 1.86
CA PHE A 616 38.68 -16.02 3.11
C PHE A 616 37.51 -16.80 3.68
N GLU A 617 36.89 -17.67 2.87
CA GLU A 617 35.62 -18.35 3.18
C GLU A 617 34.45 -17.39 3.47
N GLY A 618 34.50 -16.15 2.96
CA GLY A 618 33.51 -15.10 3.21
C GLY A 618 32.76 -14.65 1.96
N ALA A 619 31.68 -13.91 2.18
CA ALA A 619 30.85 -13.27 1.16
C ALA A 619 30.42 -11.87 1.63
N VAL A 620 29.85 -11.07 0.73
CA VAL A 620 29.39 -9.68 0.91
C VAL A 620 30.46 -8.80 1.55
N SER A 621 31.15 -8.00 0.74
CA SER A 621 32.26 -7.18 1.21
C SER A 621 32.04 -5.68 1.08
N CYS A 622 32.85 -4.92 1.81
CA CYS A 622 33.04 -3.49 1.62
C CYS A 622 34.53 -3.19 1.77
N THR A 623 35.13 -2.60 0.74
CA THR A 623 36.55 -2.28 0.69
C THR A 623 36.76 -0.78 0.76
N ILE A 624 37.57 -0.33 1.73
CA ILE A 624 37.91 1.09 1.90
C ILE A 624 39.42 1.35 1.77
N PRO A 625 39.83 2.53 1.29
CA PRO A 625 41.20 2.99 1.43
C PRO A 625 41.59 3.08 2.92
N PHE A 626 42.74 2.53 3.28
CA PHE A 626 43.25 2.57 4.66
C PHE A 626 44.78 2.63 4.68
N ASP A 627 45.34 3.65 5.34
CA ASP A 627 46.78 3.94 5.38
C ASP A 627 47.43 3.96 3.98
N ASP A 628 48.37 3.06 3.72
CA ASP A 628 49.08 2.91 2.44
C ASP A 628 48.53 1.76 1.58
N GLY A 629 47.32 1.29 1.90
CA GLY A 629 46.66 0.18 1.21
C GLY A 629 45.14 0.22 1.34
N TYR A 630 44.56 -0.97 1.49
CA TYR A 630 43.11 -1.20 1.48
C TYR A 630 42.72 -2.17 2.58
N ARG A 631 41.60 -1.87 3.21
CA ARG A 631 40.96 -2.76 4.18
C ARG A 631 39.65 -3.25 3.62
N ILE A 632 39.46 -4.56 3.61
CA ILE A 632 38.21 -5.21 3.25
C ILE A 632 37.50 -5.67 4.52
N TYR A 633 36.21 -5.41 4.60
CA TYR A 633 35.29 -6.00 5.56
C TYR A 633 34.41 -7.00 4.83
N PHE A 634 34.10 -8.14 5.44
CA PHE A 634 33.24 -9.14 4.82
C PHE A 634 32.54 -10.00 5.88
N HIS A 635 31.38 -10.57 5.55
CA HIS A 635 30.73 -11.51 6.45
C HIS A 635 31.27 -12.94 6.25
N HIS A 636 31.26 -13.74 7.31
CA HIS A 636 31.58 -15.17 7.25
C HIS A 636 30.71 -15.93 8.24
N LYS A 637 30.26 -17.12 7.84
CA LYS A 637 29.48 -18.04 8.66
C LYS A 637 30.35 -19.21 9.11
N GLU A 638 30.66 -19.25 10.40
CA GLU A 638 31.31 -20.42 11.00
C GLU A 638 30.31 -21.61 11.02
N PRO A 639 30.76 -22.87 10.90
CA PRO A 639 29.87 -24.04 10.74
C PRO A 639 28.75 -24.18 11.78
N ASP A 640 29.02 -23.80 13.03
CA ASP A 640 28.09 -23.93 14.16
C ASP A 640 27.82 -22.56 14.84
N GLY A 641 28.16 -21.45 14.17
CA GLY A 641 28.10 -20.10 14.73
C GLY A 641 27.18 -19.15 13.95
N PRO A 642 26.79 -18.02 14.56
CA PRO A 642 26.11 -16.94 13.84
C PRO A 642 27.06 -16.31 12.82
N ILE A 643 26.49 -15.58 11.86
CA ILE A 643 27.28 -14.81 10.91
C ILE A 643 27.96 -13.66 11.64
N ARG A 644 29.24 -13.43 11.35
CA ARG A 644 30.08 -12.38 11.93
C ARG A 644 30.80 -11.61 10.84
N ILE A 645 31.22 -10.39 11.15
CA ILE A 645 31.98 -9.55 10.22
C ILE A 645 33.47 -9.65 10.54
N TYR A 646 34.24 -9.96 9.51
CA TYR A 646 35.69 -10.09 9.50
C TYR A 646 36.32 -8.94 8.73
N THR A 647 37.62 -8.74 8.93
CA THR A 647 38.42 -7.82 8.12
C THR A 647 39.75 -8.44 7.71
N SER A 648 40.29 -7.99 6.57
CA SER A 648 41.66 -8.24 6.12
C SER A 648 42.26 -6.96 5.49
N PHE A 649 43.57 -6.90 5.39
CA PHE A 649 44.32 -5.77 4.85
C PHE A 649 45.24 -6.21 3.71
N THR A 650 45.39 -5.36 2.70
CA THR A 650 46.35 -5.53 1.61
C THR A 650 46.95 -4.19 1.19
N GLN A 651 48.19 -4.21 0.69
CA GLN A 651 48.82 -3.04 0.06
C GLN A 651 48.79 -3.11 -1.47
N ASP A 652 48.56 -4.30 -2.04
CA ASP A 652 48.81 -4.58 -3.45
C ASP A 652 47.69 -5.42 -4.11
N PHE A 653 46.63 -5.76 -3.37
CA PHE A 653 45.57 -6.71 -3.75
C PHE A 653 46.09 -8.13 -4.03
N GLU A 654 47.37 -8.39 -3.80
CA GLU A 654 48.01 -9.68 -3.99
C GLU A 654 48.17 -10.43 -2.68
N ASN A 655 48.72 -9.75 -1.69
CA ASN A 655 49.03 -10.28 -0.38
C ASN A 655 48.03 -9.73 0.64
N TRP A 656 47.34 -10.63 1.32
CA TRP A 656 46.31 -10.31 2.30
C TRP A 656 46.74 -10.78 3.69
N THR A 657 46.44 -9.99 4.72
CA THR A 657 46.61 -10.43 6.10
C THR A 657 45.60 -11.52 6.45
N THR A 658 45.90 -12.31 7.47
CA THR A 658 44.93 -13.29 7.98
C THR A 658 43.64 -12.58 8.43
N PRO A 659 42.45 -13.05 7.99
CA PRO A 659 41.18 -12.47 8.43
C PRO A 659 41.00 -12.48 9.95
N THR A 660 40.42 -11.41 10.49
CA THR A 660 40.09 -11.29 11.92
C THR A 660 38.68 -10.76 12.13
N VAL A 661 37.95 -11.31 13.11
CA VAL A 661 36.61 -10.83 13.49
C VAL A 661 36.68 -9.42 14.05
N VAL A 662 35.83 -8.52 13.56
CA VAL A 662 35.70 -7.13 14.04
C VAL A 662 34.32 -6.81 14.60
N LEU A 663 33.27 -7.53 14.18
CA LEU A 663 31.93 -7.43 14.77
C LEU A 663 31.32 -8.82 14.95
N LYS A 664 30.74 -9.05 16.13
CA LYS A 664 30.06 -10.30 16.53
C LYS A 664 28.59 -10.03 16.78
N GLU A 665 27.79 -11.07 16.88
CA GLU A 665 26.44 -11.05 17.45
C GLU A 665 26.39 -10.36 18.82
N GLY A 666 25.25 -9.75 19.15
CA GLY A 666 25.01 -9.16 20.47
C GLY A 666 24.62 -10.19 21.53
N SER A 667 24.37 -9.73 22.75
CA SER A 667 23.86 -10.60 23.82
C SER A 667 22.41 -11.02 23.55
N GLU A 668 21.95 -12.10 24.19
CA GLU A 668 20.53 -12.49 24.19
C GLU A 668 19.62 -11.29 24.53
N GLY A 669 18.56 -11.11 23.74
CA GLY A 669 17.62 -9.99 23.79
C GLY A 669 18.07 -8.72 23.05
N SER A 670 19.30 -8.65 22.54
CA SER A 670 19.75 -7.51 21.72
C SER A 670 19.24 -7.61 20.28
N LEU A 671 19.17 -6.47 19.60
CA LEU A 671 18.62 -6.38 18.24
C LEU A 671 19.42 -7.15 17.18
N ASP A 672 20.63 -7.61 17.50
CA ASP A 672 21.49 -8.38 16.59
C ASP A 672 22.05 -9.67 17.20
N GLN A 673 21.32 -10.24 18.16
CA GLN A 673 21.68 -11.49 18.83
C GLN A 673 21.86 -12.67 17.84
N ASP A 674 21.17 -12.64 16.69
CA ASP A 674 21.13 -13.73 15.73
C ASP A 674 22.27 -13.66 14.70
N GLY A 675 23.07 -12.59 14.73
CA GLY A 675 24.23 -12.40 13.89
C GLY A 675 24.33 -11.00 13.30
N VAL A 676 25.49 -10.73 12.71
CA VAL A 676 25.80 -9.48 12.02
C VAL A 676 26.39 -9.78 10.64
N ALA A 677 25.87 -9.14 9.61
CA ALA A 677 26.20 -9.43 8.22
C ALA A 677 26.22 -8.14 7.38
N ASP A 678 26.70 -8.28 6.14
CA ASP A 678 26.62 -7.29 5.06
C ASP A 678 27.15 -5.92 5.48
N PRO A 679 28.46 -5.82 5.79
CA PRO A 679 29.06 -4.60 6.29
C PRO A 679 29.18 -3.55 5.19
N ALA A 680 28.75 -2.32 5.48
CA ALA A 680 29.05 -1.14 4.70
C ALA A 680 29.80 -0.14 5.58
N VAL A 681 31.03 0.19 5.23
CA VAL A 681 31.92 0.97 6.08
C VAL A 681 32.36 2.25 5.38
N VAL A 682 32.30 3.37 6.11
CA VAL A 682 32.83 4.64 5.62
C VAL A 682 33.69 5.33 6.68
N LYS A 683 34.72 6.04 6.23
CA LYS A 683 35.53 6.92 7.07
C LYS A 683 34.92 8.32 7.10
N LEU A 684 34.77 8.88 8.29
CA LEU A 684 34.22 10.22 8.48
C LEU A 684 35.28 11.32 8.23
N PRO A 685 34.89 12.49 7.70
CA PRO A 685 35.82 13.62 7.47
C PRO A 685 36.56 14.08 8.73
N GLU A 686 35.86 14.13 9.87
CA GLU A 686 36.38 14.49 11.19
C GLU A 686 37.23 13.39 11.86
N GLY A 687 37.31 12.21 11.24
CA GLY A 687 38.00 11.04 11.77
C GLY A 687 37.05 10.02 12.40
N GLY A 688 37.50 8.77 12.46
CA GLY A 688 36.66 7.63 12.83
C GLY A 688 35.91 7.04 11.63
N TYR A 689 35.06 6.05 11.93
CA TYR A 689 34.37 5.21 10.95
C TYR A 689 32.95 4.90 11.40
N LEU A 690 32.05 4.80 10.44
CA LEU A 690 30.72 4.22 10.60
C LEU A 690 30.64 2.90 9.88
N MET A 691 29.91 1.95 10.46
CA MET A 691 29.50 0.72 9.82
C MET A 691 27.99 0.62 9.88
N PHE A 692 27.39 0.41 8.73
CA PHE A 692 26.01 -0.06 8.59
C PHE A 692 26.08 -1.57 8.37
N TYR A 693 25.30 -2.34 9.12
CA TYR A 693 25.32 -3.79 9.01
C TYR A 693 23.90 -4.34 9.12
N LYS A 694 23.66 -5.42 8.38
CA LYS A 694 22.41 -6.17 8.42
C LYS A 694 22.38 -7.13 9.61
N THR A 695 21.20 -7.27 10.20
CA THR A 695 20.83 -8.32 11.13
C THR A 695 19.40 -8.80 10.87
N TRP A 696 18.91 -9.77 11.63
CA TRP A 696 17.60 -10.40 11.45
C TRP A 696 16.61 -9.96 12.52
N ILE A 697 15.38 -9.69 12.08
CA ILE A 697 14.21 -9.54 12.94
C ILE A 697 13.62 -10.94 13.06
N ILE A 698 13.84 -11.64 14.18
CA ILE A 698 13.29 -12.96 14.41
C ILE A 698 12.24 -12.86 15.52
N GLN A 699 11.01 -13.28 15.23
CA GLN A 699 10.03 -13.56 16.27
C GLN A 699 10.46 -14.88 16.92
N SER A 700 10.85 -14.86 18.19
CA SER A 700 11.33 -16.08 18.83
C SER A 700 10.24 -17.16 18.80
N ILE A 701 10.62 -18.43 18.67
CA ILE A 701 9.65 -19.54 18.73
C ILE A 701 8.91 -19.53 20.08
N ALA A 702 9.49 -18.96 21.14
CA ALA A 702 8.78 -18.69 22.38
C ALA A 702 7.64 -17.66 22.20
N GLU A 703 7.87 -16.57 21.47
CA GLU A 703 6.85 -15.56 21.13
C GLU A 703 5.86 -16.04 20.05
N ALA A 704 6.25 -16.91 19.13
CA ALA A 704 5.35 -17.51 18.14
C ALA A 704 4.49 -18.63 18.76
N THR A 705 5.05 -19.38 19.73
CA THR A 705 4.27 -20.34 20.52
C THR A 705 3.42 -19.62 21.54
N GLU A 706 3.86 -18.49 22.13
CA GLU A 706 2.98 -17.62 22.91
C GLU A 706 1.91 -16.98 22.03
N ALA A 707 2.20 -16.43 20.85
CA ALA A 707 1.21 -15.84 19.95
C ALA A 707 0.21 -16.87 19.39
N ALA A 708 0.65 -18.09 19.07
CA ALA A 708 -0.22 -19.18 18.65
C ALA A 708 -1.02 -19.79 19.82
N THR A 709 -0.55 -19.63 21.06
CA THR A 709 -1.28 -20.06 22.29
C THR A 709 -2.08 -18.90 22.92
N LYS A 710 -1.89 -17.67 22.46
CA LYS A 710 -2.59 -16.43 22.88
C LYS A 710 -3.59 -15.94 21.83
N ILE A 711 -4.15 -16.83 21.01
CA ILE A 711 -5.55 -16.69 20.51
C ILE A 711 -6.51 -17.15 21.63
N SER A 712 -6.22 -16.68 22.84
CA SER A 712 -6.95 -16.95 24.07
C SER A 712 -6.61 -15.82 25.05
N GLU A 713 -7.34 -14.71 24.86
CA GLU A 713 -7.51 -13.54 25.75
C GLU A 713 -6.37 -12.49 25.77
N THR A 714 -6.49 -11.45 24.92
CA THR A 714 -5.98 -10.11 25.28
C THR A 714 -6.64 -9.68 26.58
N GLU A 715 -5.89 -9.08 27.51
CA GLU A 715 -6.48 -8.66 28.77
C GLU A 715 -7.39 -7.44 28.51
N SER A 716 -8.71 -7.69 28.50
CA SER A 716 -9.70 -6.67 28.22
C SER A 716 -9.83 -5.68 29.38
N ILE A 717 -9.68 -4.38 29.11
CA ILE A 717 -9.96 -3.31 30.05
C ILE A 717 -11.39 -2.84 29.83
N SER A 718 -12.27 -3.12 30.81
CA SER A 718 -13.65 -2.62 30.84
C SER A 718 -13.88 -1.50 31.86
N SER A 719 -12.88 -1.23 32.71
CA SER A 719 -12.92 -0.21 33.76
C SER A 719 -11.51 0.29 34.13
N CYS A 720 -11.45 1.48 34.73
CA CYS A 720 -10.22 2.12 35.18
C CYS A 720 -9.40 1.24 36.14
N ARG A 721 -8.09 1.18 35.93
CA ARG A 721 -7.19 0.28 36.65
C ARG A 721 -5.73 0.70 36.56
N VAL A 722 -4.89 0.06 37.38
CA VAL A 722 -3.43 0.11 37.26
C VAL A 722 -2.96 -1.02 36.35
N ILE A 723 -2.02 -0.69 35.47
CA ILE A 723 -1.29 -1.61 34.61
C ILE A 723 0.13 -1.72 35.17
N ASP A 724 0.37 -2.80 35.90
CA ASP A 724 1.61 -3.07 36.64
C ASP A 724 2.40 -4.25 36.07
N LYS A 725 2.03 -4.72 34.87
CA LYS A 725 2.70 -5.81 34.15
C LYS A 725 2.86 -5.48 32.66
N PRO A 726 3.96 -5.92 32.04
CA PRO A 726 4.11 -5.87 30.59
C PRO A 726 3.05 -6.75 29.89
N ASP A 727 2.21 -6.16 29.04
CA ASP A 727 1.33 -6.88 28.10
C ASP A 727 0.69 -5.88 27.10
N THR A 728 -0.08 -6.43 26.16
CA THR A 728 -1.06 -5.70 25.36
C THR A 728 -2.43 -5.78 26.02
N TYR A 729 -3.00 -4.60 26.26
CA TYR A 729 -4.31 -4.41 26.85
C TYR A 729 -5.25 -3.78 25.83
N THR A 730 -6.47 -4.31 25.73
CA THR A 730 -7.48 -3.80 24.80
C THR A 730 -8.67 -3.25 25.56
N LEU A 731 -9.13 -2.04 25.25
CA LEU A 731 -10.43 -1.59 25.76
C LEU A 731 -11.54 -2.43 25.16
N SER A 732 -12.54 -2.81 25.96
CA SER A 732 -13.71 -3.59 25.50
C SER A 732 -15.03 -2.81 25.52
N ASN A 733 -15.02 -1.60 26.08
CA ASN A 733 -16.13 -0.66 26.11
C ASN A 733 -15.64 0.76 26.39
N ASP A 734 -16.51 1.75 26.19
CA ASP A 734 -16.30 3.11 26.69
C ASP A 734 -16.24 3.13 28.22
N ILE A 735 -15.30 3.89 28.78
CA ILE A 735 -15.03 3.96 30.22
C ILE A 735 -15.27 5.37 30.72
N SER A 736 -16.20 5.55 31.66
CA SER A 736 -16.37 6.83 32.38
C SER A 736 -15.57 6.82 33.69
N CYS A 737 -14.86 7.91 34.00
CA CYS A 737 -14.03 8.04 35.19
C CYS A 737 -14.25 9.35 35.93
N SER A 738 -13.97 9.35 37.24
CA SER A 738 -14.03 10.56 38.09
C SER A 738 -12.67 10.97 38.67
N GLU A 739 -11.65 10.17 38.40
CA GLU A 739 -10.26 10.29 38.81
C GLU A 739 -9.38 9.76 37.65
N THR A 740 -8.07 9.64 37.86
CA THR A 740 -7.16 9.06 36.85
C THR A 740 -7.61 7.66 36.45
N CYS A 741 -7.83 7.41 35.14
CA CYS A 741 -8.45 6.16 34.71
C CYS A 741 -7.45 5.02 34.53
N ILE A 742 -6.45 5.19 33.67
CA ILE A 742 -5.41 4.18 33.45
C ILE A 742 -4.08 4.72 33.97
N THR A 743 -3.51 4.02 34.96
CA THR A 743 -2.16 4.32 35.46
C THR A 743 -1.22 3.20 35.06
N ILE A 744 -0.15 3.52 34.36
CA ILE A 744 0.83 2.56 33.84
C ILE A 744 2.11 2.67 34.66
N SER A 745 2.52 1.56 35.25
CA SER A 745 3.73 1.46 36.09
C SER A 745 4.65 0.30 35.69
N ALA A 746 4.48 -0.24 34.48
CA ALA A 746 5.31 -1.30 33.92
C ALA A 746 5.82 -0.92 32.52
N ASP A 747 7.03 -1.36 32.21
CA ASP A 747 7.65 -1.24 30.89
C ASP A 747 7.03 -2.22 29.88
N ASN A 748 7.21 -1.96 28.58
CA ASN A 748 6.73 -2.81 27.49
C ASN A 748 5.20 -3.02 27.52
N VAL A 749 4.46 -1.92 27.66
CA VAL A 749 2.99 -1.93 27.70
C VAL A 749 2.42 -1.38 26.40
N THR A 750 1.42 -2.05 25.85
CA THR A 750 0.59 -1.52 24.77
C THR A 750 -0.85 -1.36 25.25
N ILE A 751 -1.41 -0.15 25.12
CA ILE A 751 -2.83 0.13 25.30
C ILE A 751 -3.45 0.35 23.92
N ASP A 752 -4.33 -0.56 23.49
CA ASP A 752 -5.13 -0.42 22.28
C ASP A 752 -6.59 -0.16 22.64
N GLY A 753 -7.07 1.04 22.31
CA GLY A 753 -8.44 1.43 22.58
C GLY A 753 -9.50 0.76 21.73
N GLN A 754 -9.14 0.13 20.60
CA GLN A 754 -10.11 -0.40 19.63
C GLN A 754 -11.22 0.60 19.23
N ASN A 755 -10.90 1.89 19.22
CA ASN A 755 -11.77 3.04 19.01
C ASN A 755 -12.81 3.32 20.13
N PHE A 756 -12.70 2.68 21.30
CA PHE A 756 -13.46 3.05 22.50
C PHE A 756 -12.92 4.32 23.15
N SER A 757 -13.72 4.90 24.04
CA SER A 757 -13.46 6.17 24.70
C SER A 757 -13.20 6.06 26.21
N ILE A 758 -12.40 7.01 26.73
CA ILE A 758 -12.28 7.32 28.16
C ILE A 758 -12.85 8.72 28.37
N GLU A 759 -13.88 8.83 29.21
CA GLU A 759 -14.56 10.11 29.50
C GLU A 759 -14.45 10.45 30.99
N GLY A 760 -13.77 11.55 31.31
CA GLY A 760 -13.61 12.04 32.67
C GLY A 760 -14.71 12.99 33.16
N ASN A 761 -14.41 13.74 34.22
CA ASN A 761 -15.28 14.77 34.82
C ASN A 761 -14.57 16.13 35.02
N LYS A 762 -13.60 16.42 34.15
CA LYS A 762 -12.58 17.50 34.17
C LYS A 762 -11.51 17.38 35.27
N GLU A 763 -11.52 16.30 36.04
CA GLU A 763 -10.51 15.98 37.06
C GLU A 763 -9.73 14.71 36.68
N GLY A 764 -8.51 14.54 37.21
CA GLY A 764 -7.66 13.37 36.94
C GLY A 764 -7.12 13.25 35.51
N TYR A 765 -6.36 12.19 35.22
CA TYR A 765 -5.78 11.94 33.89
C TYR A 765 -6.50 10.79 33.17
N GLY A 766 -6.72 10.89 31.86
CA GLY A 766 -7.26 9.75 31.10
C GLY A 766 -6.28 8.57 31.15
N ILE A 767 -5.04 8.84 30.73
CA ILE A 767 -3.91 7.91 30.89
C ILE A 767 -2.75 8.63 31.58
N TYR A 768 -2.15 7.96 32.56
CA TYR A 768 -0.97 8.41 33.30
C TYR A 768 0.14 7.37 33.25
N ALA A 769 1.38 7.79 32.99
CA ALA A 769 2.55 6.94 33.17
C ALA A 769 3.74 7.75 33.71
N GLU A 770 4.52 7.13 34.59
CA GLU A 770 5.72 7.74 35.16
C GLU A 770 6.84 6.70 35.29
N HIS A 771 8.06 7.04 34.84
CA HIS A 771 9.24 6.16 34.91
C HIS A 771 9.06 4.84 34.13
N VAL A 772 8.50 4.93 32.92
CA VAL A 772 8.17 3.77 32.06
C VAL A 772 8.92 3.84 30.73
N GLU A 773 9.39 2.69 30.25
CA GLU A 773 10.04 2.50 28.95
C GLU A 773 9.22 1.61 28.00
N ASN A 774 9.30 1.86 26.69
CA ASN A 774 8.63 1.09 25.63
C ASN A 774 7.09 1.06 25.79
N LEU A 775 6.47 2.24 25.80
CA LEU A 775 5.02 2.40 25.97
C LEU A 775 4.35 2.75 24.63
N THR A 776 3.32 1.99 24.24
CA THR A 776 2.46 2.32 23.09
C THR A 776 1.03 2.62 23.55
N ILE A 777 0.46 3.74 23.12
CA ILE A 777 -0.94 4.12 23.35
C ILE A 777 -1.59 4.39 22.00
N LYS A 778 -2.64 3.65 21.65
CA LYS A 778 -3.28 3.77 20.33
C LYS A 778 -4.79 3.56 20.27
N ASN A 779 -5.40 4.09 19.21
CA ASN A 779 -6.79 3.85 18.79
C ASN A 779 -7.85 4.16 19.87
N LEU A 780 -7.80 5.31 20.53
CA LEU A 780 -8.81 5.69 21.53
C LEU A 780 -9.16 7.17 21.49
N LYS A 781 -10.34 7.47 22.02
CA LYS A 781 -10.75 8.84 22.34
C LYS A 781 -10.62 9.09 23.84
N ILE A 782 -10.07 10.22 24.24
CA ILE A 782 -10.01 10.67 25.63
C ILE A 782 -10.60 12.07 25.72
N SER A 783 -11.64 12.23 26.54
CA SER A 783 -12.30 13.51 26.71
C SER A 783 -12.72 13.79 28.13
N GLU A 784 -12.98 15.07 28.43
CA GLU A 784 -13.44 15.50 29.75
C GLU A 784 -12.47 15.12 30.88
N CYS A 785 -11.17 14.97 30.66
CA CYS A 785 -10.18 14.78 31.74
C CYS A 785 -9.49 16.10 32.12
N ARG A 786 -8.66 16.11 33.18
CA ARG A 786 -7.74 17.23 33.41
C ARG A 786 -6.68 17.28 32.32
N PHE A 787 -5.92 16.19 32.18
CA PHE A 787 -5.07 15.92 31.02
C PHE A 787 -5.59 14.68 30.33
N GLY A 788 -5.65 14.68 28.99
CA GLY A 788 -6.03 13.47 28.26
C GLY A 788 -4.99 12.36 28.50
N ILE A 789 -3.73 12.64 28.14
CA ILE A 789 -2.58 11.79 28.45
C ILE A 789 -1.54 12.64 29.18
N TYR A 790 -1.06 12.18 30.33
CA TYR A 790 0.05 12.81 31.07
C TYR A 790 1.17 11.80 31.29
N LEU A 791 2.36 12.07 30.73
CA LEU A 791 3.52 11.19 30.81
C LEU A 791 4.71 11.94 31.44
N GLU A 792 5.43 11.27 32.34
CA GLU A 792 6.57 11.88 33.02
C GLU A 792 7.75 10.89 33.12
N ASN A 793 8.98 11.32 32.82
CA ASN A 793 10.18 10.45 32.92
C ASN A 793 10.07 9.17 32.08
N VAL A 794 9.61 9.29 30.83
CA VAL A 794 9.34 8.14 29.93
C VAL A 794 10.38 7.99 28.82
N LYS A 795 10.58 6.76 28.32
CA LYS A 795 11.44 6.49 27.15
C LYS A 795 10.79 5.60 26.10
N ASN A 796 11.10 5.84 24.83
CA ASN A 796 10.60 5.06 23.69
C ASN A 796 9.05 4.94 23.71
N VAL A 797 8.38 6.09 23.63
CA VAL A 797 6.91 6.14 23.66
C VAL A 797 6.35 6.38 22.27
N VAL A 798 5.30 5.64 21.90
CA VAL A 798 4.49 5.88 20.71
C VAL A 798 3.05 6.19 21.10
N ILE A 799 2.55 7.36 20.71
CA ILE A 799 1.13 7.72 20.81
C ILE A 799 0.60 7.87 19.39
N GLU A 800 -0.37 7.03 19.00
CA GLU A 800 -0.89 7.03 17.63
C GLU A 800 -2.41 6.88 17.54
N ASN A 801 -3.04 7.58 16.60
CA ASN A 801 -4.48 7.48 16.38
C ASN A 801 -5.31 7.75 17.65
N VAL A 802 -4.95 8.81 18.39
CA VAL A 802 -5.63 9.25 19.61
C VAL A 802 -6.39 10.55 19.37
N ILE A 803 -7.64 10.61 19.82
CA ILE A 803 -8.43 11.85 19.85
C ILE A 803 -8.47 12.34 21.29
N ALA A 804 -7.75 13.41 21.62
CA ALA A 804 -7.82 14.05 22.94
C ALA A 804 -8.57 15.38 22.82
N GLU A 805 -9.82 15.41 23.27
CA GLU A 805 -10.67 16.60 23.13
C GLU A 805 -11.42 17.00 24.39
N ASP A 806 -11.76 18.29 24.48
CA ASP A 806 -12.54 18.83 25.59
C ASP A 806 -11.93 18.44 26.96
N ASN A 807 -10.60 18.49 27.13
CA ASN A 807 -9.95 18.34 28.45
C ASN A 807 -9.78 19.71 29.13
N SER A 808 -9.68 19.77 30.47
CA SER A 808 -9.59 21.07 31.18
C SER A 808 -8.20 21.72 31.13
N GLU A 809 -7.14 20.95 30.93
CA GLU A 809 -5.75 21.39 30.68
C GLU A 809 -5.30 20.87 29.30
N ASP A 810 -4.13 20.21 29.19
CA ASP A 810 -3.58 19.76 27.90
C ASP A 810 -4.23 18.46 27.38
N GLY A 811 -4.31 18.32 26.05
CA GLY A 811 -4.74 17.07 25.42
C GLY A 811 -3.74 15.94 25.68
N ILE A 812 -2.47 16.20 25.39
CA ILE A 812 -1.34 15.31 25.70
C ILE A 812 -0.24 16.18 26.30
N SER A 813 0.34 15.76 27.42
CA SER A 813 1.49 16.43 28.04
C SER A 813 2.58 15.41 28.37
N VAL A 814 3.81 15.69 27.95
CA VAL A 814 4.95 14.79 28.10
C VAL A 814 6.15 15.52 28.70
N ASN A 815 6.50 15.17 29.93
CA ASN A 815 7.60 15.78 30.68
C ASN A 815 8.78 14.81 30.85
N PHE A 816 10.00 15.35 30.81
CA PHE A 816 11.25 14.62 31.06
C PHE A 816 11.37 13.33 30.24
N PHE A 817 11.40 13.40 28.92
CA PHE A 817 11.33 12.22 28.06
C PHE A 817 12.59 11.98 27.21
N PHE A 818 12.73 10.75 26.71
CA PHE A 818 13.71 10.38 25.68
C PHE A 818 13.04 9.54 24.59
N ASN A 819 13.05 10.01 23.34
CA ASN A 819 12.44 9.32 22.20
C ASN A 819 10.91 9.12 22.35
N VAL A 820 10.14 10.16 22.00
CA VAL A 820 8.66 10.14 22.02
C VAL A 820 8.16 10.49 20.63
N THR A 821 7.28 9.64 20.08
CA THR A 821 6.61 9.85 18.80
C THR A 821 5.12 10.04 19.03
N VAL A 822 4.56 11.13 18.53
CA VAL A 822 3.11 11.39 18.50
C VAL A 822 2.68 11.55 17.05
N ARG A 823 1.77 10.71 16.56
CA ARG A 823 1.33 10.71 15.15
C ARG A 823 -0.15 10.43 15.00
N ASN A 824 -0.79 10.93 13.94
CA ASN A 824 -2.21 10.70 13.64
C ASN A 824 -3.16 11.04 14.81
N CYS A 825 -2.81 12.02 15.66
CA CYS A 825 -3.62 12.41 16.80
C CYS A 825 -4.43 13.68 16.51
N THR A 826 -5.66 13.75 17.02
CA THR A 826 -6.50 14.96 16.97
C THR A 826 -6.61 15.57 18.35
N LEU A 827 -6.06 16.77 18.53
CA LEU A 827 -5.99 17.46 19.83
C LEU A 827 -6.81 18.76 19.71
N SER A 828 -8.04 18.75 20.21
CA SER A 828 -8.98 19.84 19.94
C SER A 828 -9.77 20.26 21.17
N LYS A 829 -10.11 21.55 21.29
CA LYS A 829 -10.98 22.09 22.37
C LYS A 829 -10.49 21.81 23.81
N ASN A 830 -9.20 21.56 24.00
CA ASN A 830 -8.61 21.44 25.32
C ASN A 830 -8.45 22.84 25.96
N GLY A 831 -8.56 22.93 27.28
CA GLY A 831 -8.48 24.20 28.02
C GLY A 831 -7.06 24.78 28.09
N GLY A 832 -6.05 23.90 28.03
CA GLY A 832 -4.63 24.22 27.88
C GLY A 832 -4.18 24.14 26.41
N THR A 833 -3.02 23.53 26.18
CA THR A 833 -2.47 23.27 24.85
C THR A 833 -3.01 21.96 24.26
N GLY A 834 -2.91 21.81 22.93
CA GLY A 834 -3.17 20.52 22.30
C GLY A 834 -2.14 19.47 22.76
N PHE A 835 -0.87 19.83 22.65
CA PHE A 835 0.30 19.05 23.03
C PHE A 835 1.28 19.95 23.80
N SER A 836 1.70 19.54 25.00
CA SER A 836 2.71 20.23 25.82
C SER A 836 3.94 19.38 26.10
#